data_AF-A0A966PY88-F1
#
_entry.id   AF-A0A966PY88-F1
#
_cell.length_a   1.000
_cell.length_b   1.000
_cell.length_c   1.000
_cell.angle_alpha   90.00
_cell.angle_beta   90.00
_cell.angle_gamma   90.00
#
_symmetry.space_group_name_H-M   'P 1'
#
loop_
_entity.id
_entity.type
_entity.pdbx_description
1 polymer ?
#
loop_
_entity_poly.entity_id
_entity_poly.type
_entity_poly.pdbx_seq_one_letter_code
_entity_poly.pdbx_strand_id
1 'polypeptide(L)'
;TSIEEYQNYFSKLPFNGKIYPTGLVRIYSEPKYFEQGGVVKLQNGPVVKHGRGQFGTEVVAHSAGISDYWKSDDNVKGCYMASEYLFDNKTPIPTTTTASAGKTTNTGVSADAISRTSSRTGLIKNFLSTTLVGEITTQTQQVPGSIQSSAFSLTGPNFTTKEKPRDFVSYVHKSLENKKYKHFGTRMRIVGKIENNQDRGQTSNGSSTYFVVNGSTPDKNINISGGSAGISVMLNPTTNVGYYFEIAALGLGNLSDTEKQGVSNVFFYKVKSNNGVAVPIKLWEGLGQITVDDGKFTGQSRSFAEENPTVYDLAVEYEDIGATRRFYLYLNGVMIKTVDDTDPLPAYSNIALFTRGSSRAMFENVYALCNNYSQNTSFSLGAPANSVFGDQEIDVNESFRKYSISGLVQNTYLTGISASEPPKYDIYFEEFGSIMREMASFNFKYDKAYPALSAKISPTFNKMKGYAVSGFRAGSYGAEFLIFNTTDAPLSLDETSGNYLRVQGITFTQQSDNNLTVDEYFNKNSLASNPQFVADQLISNPYKIKQDYQDIKLSRMTYGKKDFAIDTTYIQSQDEANSLMKWLVEKITKPRRSLGVQVFSIPTIQLGDIVSLDYKENNISMASDPNNRFVVYNIEFSRSSDGPSMTLFLSEVV
;
A
#
# COMPACT_ATOMS: atom_id res chain seq x y z
N THR A 1 -31.41 -31.28 -7.82
CA THR A 1 -30.98 -30.96 -6.44
C THR A 1 -31.91 -29.87 -5.95
N SER A 2 -32.84 -30.22 -5.06
CA SER A 2 -33.90 -29.30 -4.65
C SER A 2 -33.33 -28.19 -3.77
N ILE A 3 -33.99 -27.03 -3.75
CA ILE A 3 -33.66 -25.89 -2.86
C ILE A 3 -33.56 -26.34 -1.38
N GLU A 4 -34.30 -27.37 -0.98
CA GLU A 4 -34.28 -27.95 0.37
C GLU A 4 -32.95 -28.65 0.71
N GLU A 5 -32.33 -29.38 -0.22
CA GLU A 5 -31.02 -30.03 0.03
C GLU A 5 -29.90 -28.99 0.21
N TYR A 6 -30.01 -27.86 -0.49
CA TYR A 6 -29.04 -26.77 -0.42
C TYR A 6 -29.15 -25.99 0.91
N GLN A 7 -30.37 -25.77 1.40
CA GLN A 7 -30.62 -25.16 2.71
C GLN A 7 -30.17 -26.03 3.89
N ASN A 8 -30.30 -27.36 3.76
CA ASN A 8 -29.89 -28.32 4.79
C ASN A 8 -28.36 -28.48 4.93
N TYR A 9 -27.60 -28.09 3.92
CA TYR A 9 -26.12 -28.07 3.98
C TYR A 9 -25.60 -26.81 4.69
N PHE A 10 -26.21 -25.64 4.43
CA PHE A 10 -25.80 -24.37 5.03
C PHE A 10 -26.15 -24.24 6.52
N SER A 11 -27.16 -24.97 7.01
CA SER A 11 -27.53 -25.01 8.43
C SER A 11 -26.48 -25.66 9.35
N LYS A 12 -25.45 -26.31 8.78
CA LYS A 12 -24.42 -27.05 9.54
C LYS A 12 -23.16 -26.23 9.84
N LEU A 13 -23.11 -24.95 9.47
CA LEU A 13 -21.94 -24.10 9.67
C LEU A 13 -22.11 -23.21 10.92
N PRO A 14 -21.35 -23.43 12.00
CA PRO A 14 -21.46 -22.62 13.21
C PRO A 14 -20.84 -21.23 13.01
N PHE A 15 -21.54 -20.19 13.49
CA PHE A 15 -21.08 -18.82 13.36
C PHE A 15 -21.14 -18.00 14.66
N ASN A 16 -20.26 -16.98 14.75
CA ASN A 16 -20.32 -15.78 15.60
C ASN A 16 -19.19 -15.60 16.66
N GLY A 17 -18.18 -14.77 16.34
CA GLY A 17 -17.21 -14.26 17.32
C GLY A 17 -16.96 -12.76 17.13
N LYS A 18 -17.37 -11.94 18.11
CA LYS A 18 -17.19 -10.48 18.17
C LYS A 18 -15.70 -10.09 18.20
N ILE A 19 -15.33 -8.93 17.64
CA ILE A 19 -14.00 -8.31 17.77
C ILE A 19 -14.08 -7.00 18.53
N TYR A 20 -13.09 -6.82 19.42
CA TYR A 20 -12.69 -5.53 19.98
C TYR A 20 -11.55 -4.95 19.13
N PRO A 21 -11.54 -3.64 18.83
CA PRO A 21 -10.47 -3.01 18.08
C PRO A 21 -9.16 -3.10 18.86
N THR A 22 -8.22 -3.94 18.42
CA THR A 22 -6.82 -3.86 18.83
C THR A 22 -6.04 -3.08 17.77
N GLY A 23 -6.46 -1.84 17.54
CA GLY A 23 -5.74 -0.87 16.71
C GLY A 23 -4.52 -0.32 17.44
N LEU A 24 -3.62 -1.19 17.88
CA LEU A 24 -2.29 -0.76 18.31
C LEU A 24 -1.31 -1.09 17.18
N VAL A 25 -0.78 -0.03 16.58
CA VAL A 25 0.46 -0.09 15.81
C VAL A 25 1.54 -0.62 16.75
N ARG A 26 1.74 -1.94 16.74
CA ARG A 26 2.99 -2.51 17.22
C ARG A 26 3.89 -2.56 16.01
N ILE A 27 4.74 -1.55 15.85
CA ILE A 27 6.07 -1.84 15.33
C ILE A 27 6.55 -2.98 16.24
N TYR A 28 6.67 -4.19 15.70
CA TYR A 28 7.00 -5.38 16.47
C TYR A 28 8.45 -5.25 16.93
N SER A 29 8.71 -4.40 17.93
CA SER A 29 9.98 -4.25 18.60
C SER A 29 9.82 -4.81 20.00
N GLU A 30 10.39 -5.99 20.26
CA GLU A 30 10.47 -6.55 21.61
C GLU A 30 11.68 -5.91 22.30
N PRO A 31 11.48 -5.03 23.29
CA PRO A 31 12.60 -4.42 24.01
C PRO A 31 13.39 -5.49 24.76
N LYS A 32 14.68 -5.22 24.98
CA LYS A 32 15.50 -6.10 25.82
C LYS A 32 15.19 -5.81 27.29
N TYR A 33 14.83 -6.85 28.03
CA TYR A 33 14.58 -6.78 29.47
C TYR A 33 15.64 -7.56 30.23
N PHE A 34 15.94 -7.11 31.45
CA PHE A 34 16.69 -7.90 32.42
C PHE A 34 15.91 -7.97 33.73
N GLU A 35 16.12 -9.07 34.45
CA GLU A 35 15.51 -9.28 35.76
C GLU A 35 16.58 -9.14 36.83
N GLN A 36 16.32 -8.27 37.80
CA GLN A 36 17.16 -8.15 38.99
C GLN A 36 16.24 -8.08 40.21
N GLY A 37 16.30 -9.11 41.05
CA GLY A 37 15.50 -9.18 42.29
C GLY A 37 13.98 -9.26 42.06
N GLY A 38 13.53 -9.98 41.03
CA GLY A 38 12.10 -10.18 40.74
C GLY A 38 11.40 -8.99 40.06
N VAL A 39 12.14 -7.94 39.70
CA VAL A 39 11.61 -6.77 38.98
C VAL A 39 12.21 -6.73 37.58
N VAL A 40 11.34 -6.82 36.57
CA VAL A 40 11.71 -6.73 35.16
C VAL A 40 11.92 -5.26 34.77
N LYS A 41 13.12 -4.91 34.31
CA LYS A 41 13.46 -3.56 33.86
C LYS A 41 13.97 -3.56 32.42
N LEU A 42 13.71 -2.46 31.71
CA LEU A 42 14.24 -2.20 30.37
C LEU A 42 15.77 -2.10 30.42
N GLN A 43 16.45 -2.82 29.53
CA GLN A 43 17.89 -2.78 29.33
C GLN A 43 18.24 -1.95 28.09
N ASN A 44 19.20 -1.03 28.19
CA ASN A 44 19.77 -0.41 26.99
C ASN A 44 20.52 -1.45 26.16
N GLY A 45 20.20 -1.54 24.87
CA GLY A 45 20.80 -2.48 23.92
C GLY A 45 19.96 -2.68 22.67
N PRO A 46 20.41 -3.53 21.72
CA PRO A 46 19.61 -3.92 20.57
C PRO A 46 18.31 -4.60 21.03
N VAL A 47 17.20 -4.28 20.35
CA VAL A 47 15.89 -4.90 20.57
C VAL A 47 15.95 -6.41 20.29
N VAL A 48 15.24 -7.20 21.10
CA VAL A 48 15.22 -8.68 21.05
C VAL A 48 14.55 -9.17 19.77
N LYS A 49 13.50 -8.48 19.32
CA LYS A 49 12.87 -8.65 18.01
C LYS A 49 12.58 -7.27 17.43
N HIS A 50 12.63 -7.13 16.11
CA HIS A 50 12.22 -5.92 15.40
C HIS A 50 11.47 -6.29 14.12
N GLY A 51 10.58 -5.41 13.64
CA GLY A 51 9.86 -5.59 12.38
C GLY A 51 10.74 -5.55 11.11
N ARG A 52 12.03 -5.23 11.23
CA ARG A 52 12.95 -5.23 10.07
C ARG A 52 13.28 -6.67 9.65
N GLY A 53 13.28 -6.93 8.34
CA GLY A 53 13.61 -8.23 7.77
C GLY A 53 12.49 -9.28 7.84
N GLN A 54 11.24 -8.84 8.06
CA GLN A 54 10.07 -9.71 7.97
C GLN A 54 9.77 -10.08 6.51
N PHE A 55 9.04 -11.18 6.30
CA PHE A 55 8.59 -11.61 4.97
C PHE A 55 9.71 -11.93 3.97
N GLY A 56 10.87 -12.40 4.48
CA GLY A 56 12.02 -12.75 3.65
C GLY A 56 12.80 -11.55 3.09
N THR A 57 12.54 -10.34 3.60
CA THR A 57 13.33 -9.15 3.24
C THR A 57 14.65 -9.11 4.02
N GLU A 58 15.72 -8.60 3.40
CA GLU A 58 16.99 -8.41 4.09
C GLU A 58 16.91 -7.18 5.01
N VAL A 59 17.52 -7.27 6.20
CA VAL A 59 17.63 -6.11 7.10
C VAL A 59 18.72 -5.19 6.57
N VAL A 60 18.34 -4.10 5.93
CA VAL A 60 19.28 -3.10 5.39
C VAL A 60 19.32 -1.88 6.31
N ALA A 61 20.53 -1.37 6.58
CA ALA A 61 20.71 -0.09 7.27
C ALA A 61 20.58 1.06 6.27
N HIS A 62 19.81 2.08 6.63
CA HIS A 62 19.66 3.31 5.86
C HIS A 62 20.26 4.48 6.64
N SER A 63 21.06 5.30 5.97
CA SER A 63 21.51 6.58 6.52
C SER A 63 20.37 7.58 6.49
N ALA A 64 20.24 8.40 7.52
CA ALA A 64 19.38 9.58 7.45
C ALA A 64 20.04 10.60 6.50
N GLY A 65 19.55 10.66 5.27
CA GLY A 65 20.15 11.46 4.19
C GLY A 65 21.24 10.73 3.42
N ILE A 66 22.07 11.50 2.70
CA ILE A 66 23.05 10.96 1.74
C ILE A 66 24.18 10.22 2.47
N SER A 67 24.37 8.96 2.10
CA SER A 67 25.46 8.12 2.62
C SER A 67 26.83 8.64 2.19
N ASP A 68 27.86 8.39 3.01
CA ASP A 68 29.23 8.85 2.73
C ASP A 68 29.79 8.27 1.42
N TYR A 69 29.25 7.14 0.99
CA TYR A 69 29.57 6.53 -0.30
C TYR A 69 29.37 7.50 -1.47
N TRP A 70 28.22 8.20 -1.53
CA TRP A 70 27.91 9.12 -2.62
C TRP A 70 28.63 10.46 -2.52
N LYS A 71 29.23 10.77 -1.36
CA LYS A 71 30.05 11.96 -1.15
C LYS A 71 31.52 11.70 -1.45
N SER A 72 31.99 10.47 -1.27
CA SER A 72 33.40 10.10 -1.39
C SER A 72 33.95 10.28 -2.79
N ASP A 73 35.12 10.91 -2.88
CA ASP A 73 35.89 11.10 -4.11
C ASP A 73 36.32 9.77 -4.76
N ASP A 74 36.36 8.69 -4.00
CA ASP A 74 36.80 7.38 -4.50
C ASP A 74 35.81 6.78 -5.51
N ASN A 75 34.54 7.13 -5.37
CA ASN A 75 33.45 6.67 -6.24
C ASN A 75 33.17 7.65 -7.39
N VAL A 76 33.98 8.72 -7.52
CA VAL A 76 33.84 9.75 -8.52
C VAL A 76 34.80 9.50 -9.68
N LYS A 77 34.29 9.61 -10.89
CA LYS A 77 35.05 9.40 -12.13
C LYS A 77 34.67 10.42 -13.19
N GLY A 78 35.60 10.67 -14.11
CA GLY A 78 35.40 11.60 -15.22
C GLY A 78 35.49 10.89 -16.57
N CYS A 79 34.69 11.34 -17.51
CA CYS A 79 34.76 10.91 -18.91
C CYS A 79 34.79 12.14 -19.83
N TYR A 80 35.94 12.36 -20.46
CA TYR A 80 36.10 13.37 -21.51
C TYR A 80 35.87 12.74 -22.89
N MET A 81 34.80 13.14 -23.57
CA MET A 81 34.30 12.51 -24.79
C MET A 81 34.20 13.47 -25.96
N ALA A 82 34.35 12.93 -27.17
CA ALA A 82 34.13 13.67 -28.41
C ALA A 82 32.61 13.88 -28.65
N SER A 83 32.01 14.85 -27.97
CA SER A 83 30.54 15.04 -28.02
C SER A 83 30.04 15.58 -29.35
N GLU A 84 30.93 15.94 -30.28
CA GLU A 84 30.58 16.24 -31.67
C GLU A 84 29.84 15.09 -32.37
N TYR A 85 30.09 13.83 -31.98
CA TYR A 85 29.34 12.67 -32.49
C TYR A 85 27.93 12.56 -31.89
N LEU A 86 27.67 13.23 -30.77
CA LEU A 86 26.38 13.22 -30.09
C LEU A 86 25.52 14.45 -30.46
N PHE A 87 26.10 15.65 -30.39
CA PHE A 87 25.37 16.92 -30.58
C PHE A 87 25.50 17.52 -31.98
N ASP A 88 26.61 17.26 -32.68
CA ASP A 88 26.86 17.84 -34.01
C ASP A 88 26.62 16.81 -35.13
N ASN A 89 26.18 15.58 -34.79
CA ASN A 89 25.91 14.47 -35.72
C ASN A 89 27.07 14.19 -36.71
N LYS A 90 28.32 14.34 -36.23
CA LYS A 90 29.51 14.15 -37.06
C LYS A 90 29.57 12.73 -37.63
N THR A 91 29.83 12.62 -38.93
CA THR A 91 30.03 11.35 -39.64
C THR A 91 31.28 11.41 -40.52
N PRO A 92 31.96 10.27 -40.80
CA PRO A 92 31.70 8.93 -40.25
C PRO A 92 32.15 8.80 -38.78
N ILE A 93 31.52 7.87 -38.05
CA ILE A 93 31.97 7.48 -36.70
C ILE A 93 33.27 6.68 -36.83
N PRO A 94 34.34 6.99 -36.07
CA PRO A 94 35.60 6.26 -36.16
C PRO A 94 35.47 4.82 -35.65
N THR A 95 36.33 3.92 -36.14
CA THR A 95 36.40 2.54 -35.62
C THR A 95 36.72 2.55 -34.13
N THR A 96 35.92 1.85 -33.33
CA THR A 96 36.00 1.89 -31.86
C THR A 96 36.08 0.50 -31.26
N THR A 97 36.71 0.40 -30.09
CA THR A 97 36.89 -0.84 -29.32
C THR A 97 36.41 -0.68 -27.88
N THR A 98 36.20 -1.80 -27.18
CA THR A 98 35.88 -1.82 -25.74
C THR A 98 37.18 -1.72 -24.93
N ALA A 99 37.67 -0.49 -24.75
CA ALA A 99 38.89 -0.20 -24.01
C ALA A 99 38.72 1.08 -23.17
N SER A 100 39.75 1.46 -22.41
CA SER A 100 39.74 2.71 -21.64
C SER A 100 39.48 3.92 -22.55
N ALA A 101 38.56 4.78 -22.14
CA ALA A 101 38.02 5.86 -22.95
C ALA A 101 37.89 7.14 -22.12
N GLY A 102 38.40 8.26 -22.63
CA GLY A 102 38.13 9.60 -22.07
C GLY A 102 38.70 9.83 -20.67
N LYS A 103 39.82 9.18 -20.32
CA LYS A 103 40.49 9.34 -19.02
C LYS A 103 41.36 10.59 -18.91
N THR A 104 41.68 11.22 -20.05
CA THR A 104 42.43 12.47 -20.13
C THR A 104 41.70 13.46 -21.02
N THR A 105 41.78 14.74 -20.69
CA THR A 105 41.27 15.83 -21.52
C THR A 105 42.17 16.08 -22.73
N ASN A 106 41.70 16.89 -23.68
CA ASN A 106 42.49 17.43 -24.79
C ASN A 106 43.72 18.25 -24.34
N THR A 107 43.72 18.73 -23.10
CA THR A 107 44.85 19.45 -22.47
C THR A 107 45.78 18.54 -21.68
N GLY A 108 45.55 17.22 -21.69
CA GLY A 108 46.39 16.24 -20.98
C GLY A 108 46.10 16.13 -19.48
N VAL A 109 45.01 16.71 -18.99
CA VAL A 109 44.63 16.67 -17.58
C VAL A 109 43.82 15.41 -17.29
N SER A 110 44.00 14.82 -16.11
CA SER A 110 43.22 13.64 -15.69
C SER A 110 41.74 13.99 -15.51
N ALA A 111 40.87 13.25 -16.22
CA ALA A 111 39.43 13.42 -16.11
C ALA A 111 38.92 13.04 -14.71
N ASP A 112 39.47 12.00 -14.09
CA ASP A 112 39.11 11.63 -12.72
C ASP A 112 39.48 12.74 -11.72
N ALA A 113 40.62 13.40 -11.90
CA ALA A 113 41.04 14.51 -11.04
C ALA A 113 40.11 15.72 -11.14
N ILE A 114 39.73 16.11 -12.37
CA ILE A 114 38.75 17.18 -12.59
C ILE A 114 37.40 16.79 -11.98
N SER A 115 36.95 15.55 -12.18
CA SER A 115 35.66 15.09 -11.67
C SER A 115 35.59 15.09 -10.13
N ARG A 116 36.68 14.79 -9.42
CA ARG A 116 36.72 14.88 -7.94
C ARG A 116 36.45 16.29 -7.41
N THR A 117 36.74 17.33 -8.20
CA THR A 117 36.42 18.74 -7.85
C THR A 117 34.93 19.09 -8.00
N SER A 118 34.10 18.20 -8.54
CA SER A 118 32.65 18.37 -8.54
C SER A 118 32.11 18.50 -7.11
N SER A 119 30.97 19.16 -6.94
CA SER A 119 30.33 19.29 -5.64
C SER A 119 29.25 18.23 -5.45
N ARG A 120 29.30 17.53 -4.32
CA ARG A 120 28.39 16.45 -3.92
C ARG A 120 27.85 16.79 -2.54
N THR A 121 26.58 17.17 -2.44
CA THR A 121 26.00 17.62 -1.18
C THR A 121 24.56 17.19 -1.02
N GLY A 122 24.09 17.23 0.23
CA GLY A 122 22.67 17.18 0.58
C GLY A 122 22.24 18.46 1.28
N LEU A 123 22.94 19.56 1.06
CA LEU A 123 22.64 20.84 1.69
C LEU A 123 22.15 21.81 0.64
N ILE A 124 20.97 22.35 0.86
CA ILE A 124 20.33 23.36 0.01
C ILE A 124 20.20 24.67 0.78
N LYS A 125 19.98 25.77 0.06
CA LYS A 125 19.67 27.04 0.70
C LYS A 125 18.32 26.94 1.43
N ASN A 126 18.31 27.40 2.67
CA ASN A 126 17.07 27.67 3.38
C ASN A 126 16.45 28.93 2.77
N PHE A 127 15.30 28.78 2.11
CA PHE A 127 14.60 29.90 1.48
C PHE A 127 14.18 31.00 2.46
N LEU A 128 13.94 30.64 3.73
CA LEU A 128 13.58 31.59 4.78
C LEU A 128 14.80 32.33 5.36
N SER A 129 16.02 31.97 4.92
CA SER A 129 17.23 32.59 5.43
C SER A 129 17.59 33.85 4.66
N THR A 130 17.91 34.91 5.40
CA THR A 130 18.42 36.18 4.87
C THR A 130 19.91 36.14 4.56
N THR A 131 20.61 35.05 4.89
CA THR A 131 22.03 34.91 4.54
C THR A 131 22.20 34.63 3.05
N LEU A 132 23.18 35.30 2.44
CA LEU A 132 23.56 35.14 1.04
C LEU A 132 24.38 33.85 0.84
N VAL A 133 23.77 32.70 1.11
CA VAL A 133 24.26 31.41 0.62
C VAL A 133 23.78 31.27 -0.83
N GLY A 134 24.63 30.73 -1.71
CA GLY A 134 24.23 30.35 -3.07
C GLY A 134 23.04 29.37 -3.01
N GLU A 135 22.20 29.33 -4.05
CA GLU A 135 20.90 28.64 -4.03
C GLU A 135 20.97 27.15 -3.66
N ILE A 136 22.15 26.52 -3.84
CA ILE A 136 22.54 25.26 -3.22
C ILE A 136 24.01 25.40 -2.81
N THR A 137 24.32 25.06 -1.55
CA THR A 137 25.67 25.21 -0.98
C THR A 137 26.59 24.18 -1.61
N THR A 138 27.68 24.59 -2.27
CA THR A 138 28.69 23.61 -2.75
C THR A 138 29.53 23.01 -1.62
N GLN A 139 29.34 23.52 -0.40
CA GLN A 139 30.00 23.05 0.80
C GLN A 139 29.39 21.72 1.28
N THR A 140 30.26 20.87 1.79
CA THR A 140 29.92 19.56 2.36
C THR A 140 29.55 19.63 3.84
N GLN A 141 29.77 20.78 4.49
CA GLN A 141 29.41 21.06 5.88
C GLN A 141 28.25 22.05 5.98
N GLN A 142 27.45 21.94 7.04
CA GLN A 142 26.28 22.80 7.27
C GLN A 142 26.70 24.25 7.49
N VAL A 143 26.10 25.16 6.74
CA VAL A 143 26.37 26.61 6.78
C VAL A 143 25.14 27.36 7.30
N PRO A 144 25.29 28.48 8.03
CA PRO A 144 24.16 29.34 8.40
C PRO A 144 23.28 29.70 7.19
N GLY A 145 22.01 29.30 7.24
CA GLY A 145 21.06 29.48 6.14
C GLY A 145 21.02 28.33 5.13
N SER A 146 21.57 27.16 5.46
CA SER A 146 21.36 25.91 4.72
C SER A 146 20.54 24.91 5.52
N ILE A 147 19.77 24.06 4.82
CA ILE A 147 19.02 22.92 5.38
C ILE A 147 19.37 21.64 4.62
N GLN A 148 19.16 20.49 5.27
CA GLN A 148 19.30 19.20 4.62
C GLN A 148 18.22 19.02 3.55
N SER A 149 18.63 18.68 2.32
CA SER A 149 17.73 18.33 1.22
C SER A 149 17.33 16.87 1.26
N SER A 150 16.12 16.61 0.76
CA SER A 150 15.63 15.25 0.48
C SER A 150 16.20 14.65 -0.82
N ALA A 151 17.39 15.05 -1.24
CA ALA A 151 17.98 14.69 -2.53
C ALA A 151 19.51 14.82 -2.52
N PHE A 152 20.17 14.01 -3.36
CA PHE A 152 21.59 14.10 -3.69
C PHE A 152 21.81 15.15 -4.77
N SER A 153 22.47 16.26 -4.42
CA SER A 153 22.83 17.31 -5.37
C SER A 153 24.24 17.09 -5.90
N LEU A 154 24.33 16.88 -7.21
CA LEU A 154 25.58 16.77 -7.96
C LEU A 154 25.74 18.03 -8.82
N THR A 155 26.80 18.80 -8.58
CA THR A 155 27.21 19.91 -9.46
C THR A 155 28.52 19.53 -10.11
N GLY A 156 28.56 19.56 -11.44
CA GLY A 156 29.79 19.29 -12.17
C GLY A 156 30.92 20.28 -11.84
N PRO A 157 32.17 19.96 -12.25
CA PRO A 157 33.34 20.75 -11.91
C PRO A 157 33.37 22.07 -12.68
N ASN A 158 34.24 22.99 -12.26
CA ASN A 158 34.55 24.21 -13.00
C ASN A 158 35.65 23.92 -14.03
N PHE A 159 35.55 24.52 -15.21
CA PHE A 159 36.50 24.31 -16.30
C PHE A 159 37.32 25.57 -16.57
N THR A 160 38.54 25.37 -17.05
CA THR A 160 39.36 26.46 -17.59
C THR A 160 38.91 26.83 -19.00
N THR A 161 39.33 27.98 -19.51
CA THR A 161 38.99 28.43 -20.89
C THR A 161 39.52 27.52 -22.01
N LYS A 162 40.41 26.57 -21.69
CA LYS A 162 41.01 25.63 -22.64
C LYS A 162 40.22 24.32 -22.77
N GLU A 163 39.33 24.05 -21.83
CA GLU A 163 38.53 22.83 -21.77
C GLU A 163 37.10 23.13 -22.21
N LYS A 164 36.47 22.14 -22.85
CA LYS A 164 35.08 22.26 -23.30
C LYS A 164 34.16 21.58 -22.30
N PRO A 165 33.33 22.30 -21.52
CA PRO A 165 32.43 21.69 -20.54
C PRO A 165 31.46 20.69 -21.18
N ARG A 166 30.98 20.95 -22.41
CA ARG A 166 30.11 20.06 -23.18
C ARG A 166 30.69 18.65 -23.33
N ASP A 167 32.02 18.55 -23.38
CA ASP A 167 32.74 17.31 -23.65
C ASP A 167 33.05 16.49 -22.40
N PHE A 168 32.64 16.95 -21.21
CA PHE A 168 33.02 16.32 -19.96
C PHE A 168 31.80 15.80 -19.20
N VAL A 169 31.83 14.55 -18.76
CA VAL A 169 30.82 13.96 -17.87
C VAL A 169 31.47 13.58 -16.54
N SER A 170 30.88 14.08 -15.45
CA SER A 170 31.20 13.70 -14.07
C SER A 170 30.15 12.75 -13.54
N TYR A 171 30.56 11.61 -13.00
CA TYR A 171 29.63 10.64 -12.45
C TYR A 171 30.09 10.05 -11.13
N VAL A 172 29.11 9.70 -10.29
CA VAL A 172 29.30 8.92 -9.06
C VAL A 172 28.74 7.53 -9.31
N HIS A 173 29.59 6.51 -9.25
CA HIS A 173 29.19 5.13 -9.54
C HIS A 173 28.85 4.35 -8.28
N LYS A 174 28.00 3.33 -8.43
CA LYS A 174 27.68 2.32 -7.42
C LYS A 174 27.88 0.94 -8.02
N SER A 175 28.66 0.09 -7.35
CA SER A 175 28.76 -1.33 -7.72
C SER A 175 27.57 -2.11 -7.19
N LEU A 176 26.92 -2.87 -8.07
CA LEU A 176 25.82 -3.77 -7.75
C LEU A 176 26.16 -5.24 -8.04
N GLU A 177 27.44 -5.62 -7.89
CA GLU A 177 27.97 -6.96 -8.24
C GLU A 177 27.23 -8.15 -7.62
N ASN A 178 26.52 -7.94 -6.52
CA ASN A 178 25.84 -9.00 -5.78
C ASN A 178 24.69 -9.66 -6.56
N LYS A 179 24.05 -8.95 -7.50
CA LYS A 179 22.87 -9.46 -8.25
C LYS A 179 22.88 -8.97 -9.70
N LYS A 180 22.21 -9.74 -10.57
CA LYS A 180 22.08 -9.41 -12.01
C LYS A 180 20.84 -8.57 -12.26
N TYR A 181 20.96 -7.27 -12.04
CA TYR A 181 19.94 -6.27 -12.31
C TYR A 181 19.65 -6.12 -13.81
N LYS A 182 18.37 -5.93 -14.14
CA LYS A 182 17.87 -5.76 -15.52
C LYS A 182 17.16 -4.45 -15.76
N HIS A 183 16.51 -3.93 -14.74
CA HIS A 183 15.80 -2.66 -14.77
C HIS A 183 16.47 -1.70 -13.81
N PHE A 184 16.75 -0.48 -14.27
CA PHE A 184 17.45 0.55 -13.52
C PHE A 184 16.70 1.86 -13.65
N GLY A 185 16.62 2.64 -12.58
CA GLY A 185 16.01 3.95 -12.67
C GLY A 185 16.50 4.94 -11.62
N THR A 186 16.22 6.21 -11.89
CA THR A 186 16.47 7.32 -10.97
C THR A 186 15.43 8.39 -11.16
N ARG A 187 15.13 9.10 -10.07
CA ARG A 187 14.32 10.29 -10.10
C ARG A 187 15.20 11.52 -9.97
N MET A 188 15.11 12.44 -10.92
CA MET A 188 16.01 13.58 -11.00
C MET A 188 15.36 14.88 -11.46
N ARG A 189 16.04 16.00 -11.20
CA ARG A 189 15.72 17.34 -11.68
C ARG A 189 17.00 18.04 -12.13
N ILE A 190 16.91 18.85 -13.18
CA ILE A 190 18.01 19.71 -13.62
C ILE A 190 17.81 21.08 -12.97
N VAL A 191 18.81 21.59 -12.25
CA VAL A 191 18.68 22.83 -11.50
C VAL A 191 19.00 24.02 -12.39
N GLY A 192 18.19 25.07 -12.32
CA GLY A 192 18.36 26.29 -13.10
C GLY A 192 17.34 27.34 -12.70
N LYS A 193 17.11 28.28 -13.61
CA LYS A 193 16.17 29.38 -13.45
C LYS A 193 15.32 29.51 -14.70
N ILE A 194 14.01 29.68 -14.51
CA ILE A 194 13.10 30.08 -15.59
C ILE A 194 13.34 31.56 -15.87
N GLU A 195 13.53 31.89 -17.15
CA GLU A 195 13.85 33.23 -17.59
C GLU A 195 12.63 33.85 -18.28
N ASN A 196 12.33 35.11 -17.97
CA ASN A 196 11.25 35.86 -18.61
C ASN A 196 11.76 36.53 -19.89
N ASN A 197 12.29 35.73 -20.82
CA ASN A 197 12.85 36.18 -22.09
C ASN A 197 12.25 35.35 -23.23
N GLN A 198 11.78 36.02 -24.29
CA GLN A 198 11.17 35.37 -25.47
C GLN A 198 12.15 34.43 -26.21
N ASP A 199 13.45 34.70 -26.14
CA ASP A 199 14.49 33.92 -26.84
C ASP A 199 15.10 32.80 -25.99
N ARG A 200 15.02 32.96 -24.66
CA ARG A 200 15.59 32.05 -23.67
C ARG A 200 14.56 31.84 -22.57
N GLY A 201 13.70 30.84 -22.72
CA GLY A 201 12.67 30.53 -21.71
C GLY A 201 13.23 29.99 -20.39
N GLN A 202 14.47 29.47 -20.38
CA GLN A 202 15.13 28.93 -19.20
C GLN A 202 16.66 28.94 -19.30
N THR A 203 17.34 28.96 -18.16
CA THR A 203 18.80 28.82 -18.05
C THR A 203 19.16 27.79 -16.99
N SER A 204 19.84 26.72 -17.38
CA SER A 204 20.38 25.73 -16.46
C SER A 204 21.59 26.27 -15.69
N ASN A 205 21.80 25.79 -14.46
CA ASN A 205 23.02 26.13 -13.73
C ASN A 205 24.24 25.52 -14.44
N GLY A 206 25.34 26.27 -14.58
CA GLY A 206 26.51 25.84 -15.35
C GLY A 206 26.24 25.61 -16.85
N SER A 207 25.28 26.35 -17.42
CA SER A 207 24.88 26.23 -18.82
C SER A 207 26.08 26.34 -19.79
N SER A 208 26.10 25.47 -20.80
CA SER A 208 27.05 25.51 -21.91
C SER A 208 26.31 25.38 -23.23
N THR A 209 26.91 25.78 -24.35
CA THR A 209 26.31 25.63 -25.68
C THR A 209 26.31 24.17 -26.11
N TYR A 210 25.14 23.60 -26.40
CA TYR A 210 24.98 22.22 -26.88
C TYR A 210 24.92 22.17 -28.40
N PHE A 211 24.11 23.06 -28.99
CA PHE A 211 23.92 23.12 -30.45
C PHE A 211 24.20 24.53 -30.97
N VAL A 212 24.67 24.59 -32.21
CA VAL A 212 24.85 25.82 -32.96
C VAL A 212 24.06 25.67 -34.25
N VAL A 213 22.95 26.39 -34.37
CA VAL A 213 22.17 26.45 -35.61
C VAL A 213 22.79 27.54 -36.47
N ASN A 214 23.40 27.14 -37.59
CA ASN A 214 24.14 28.05 -38.45
C ASN A 214 23.18 28.98 -39.21
N GLY A 215 23.41 30.29 -39.09
CA GLY A 215 22.76 31.30 -39.92
C GLY A 215 23.47 31.46 -41.27
N SER A 216 22.95 32.35 -42.12
CA SER A 216 23.58 32.66 -43.42
C SER A 216 24.99 33.28 -43.29
N THR A 217 25.32 33.81 -42.11
CA THR A 217 26.64 34.33 -41.72
C THR A 217 26.94 33.94 -40.27
N PRO A 218 28.20 33.82 -39.83
CA PRO A 218 28.55 33.41 -38.46
C PRO A 218 27.91 34.26 -37.36
N ASP A 219 27.72 35.56 -37.60
CA ASP A 219 27.08 36.50 -36.66
C ASP A 219 25.57 36.27 -36.49
N LYS A 220 24.97 35.40 -37.32
CA LYS A 220 23.57 34.99 -37.27
C LYS A 220 23.36 33.59 -36.71
N ASN A 221 24.42 32.97 -36.16
CA ASN A 221 24.30 31.65 -35.55
C ASN A 221 23.50 31.71 -34.24
N ILE A 222 22.55 30.79 -34.08
CA ILE A 222 21.77 30.64 -32.85
C ILE A 222 22.45 29.58 -31.98
N ASN A 223 22.97 30.02 -30.83
CA ASN A 223 23.60 29.15 -29.84
C ASN A 223 22.55 28.66 -28.83
N ILE A 224 22.26 27.37 -28.87
CA ILE A 224 21.34 26.72 -27.93
C ILE A 224 22.16 26.24 -26.74
N SER A 225 22.00 26.92 -25.61
CA SER A 225 22.68 26.57 -24.37
C SER A 225 21.77 25.79 -23.43
N GLY A 226 22.34 24.92 -22.61
CA GLY A 226 21.59 24.13 -21.65
C GLY A 226 22.50 23.39 -20.67
N GLY A 227 21.89 22.49 -19.93
CA GLY A 227 22.56 21.64 -18.94
C GLY A 227 21.90 20.28 -18.94
N SER A 228 22.68 19.24 -18.67
CA SER A 228 22.21 17.86 -18.75
C SER A 228 22.77 16.99 -17.63
N ALA A 229 22.02 15.93 -17.38
CA ALA A 229 22.31 14.92 -16.38
C ALA A 229 21.52 13.65 -16.70
N GLY A 230 21.86 12.57 -16.01
CA GLY A 230 21.20 11.30 -16.27
C GLY A 230 21.73 10.15 -15.44
N ILE A 231 21.39 8.94 -15.92
CA ILE A 231 21.81 7.68 -15.34
C ILE A 231 22.61 6.87 -16.36
N SER A 232 23.71 6.29 -15.91
CA SER A 232 24.49 5.31 -16.65
C SER A 232 24.24 3.92 -16.10
N VAL A 233 24.08 2.96 -17.01
CA VAL A 233 23.81 1.55 -16.70
C VAL A 233 24.83 0.66 -17.39
N MET A 234 25.14 -0.47 -16.77
CA MET A 234 26.19 -1.38 -17.23
C MET A 234 27.50 -0.64 -17.49
N LEU A 235 27.91 0.19 -16.53
CA LEU A 235 29.11 0.99 -16.62
C LEU A 235 30.33 0.23 -16.09
N ASN A 236 31.46 0.37 -16.76
CA ASN A 236 32.76 0.04 -16.19
C ASN A 236 33.47 1.34 -15.75
N PRO A 237 33.56 1.62 -14.44
CA PRO A 237 34.15 2.87 -13.96
C PRO A 237 35.66 2.99 -14.25
N THR A 238 36.34 1.87 -14.51
CA THR A 238 37.76 1.85 -14.86
C THR A 238 37.99 2.26 -16.31
N THR A 239 37.07 1.93 -17.23
CA THR A 239 37.24 2.21 -18.67
C THR A 239 36.31 3.29 -19.23
N ASN A 240 35.28 3.71 -18.49
CA ASN A 240 34.17 4.56 -18.94
C ASN A 240 33.28 3.94 -20.04
N VAL A 241 33.44 2.63 -20.31
CA VAL A 241 32.60 1.91 -21.26
C VAL A 241 31.29 1.55 -20.58
N GLY A 242 30.17 2.00 -21.14
CA GLY A 242 28.84 1.77 -20.60
C GLY A 242 27.75 2.44 -21.43
N TYR A 243 26.50 2.30 -21.00
CA TYR A 243 25.34 2.95 -21.59
C TYR A 243 24.93 4.15 -20.75
N TYR A 244 24.48 5.22 -21.41
CA TYR A 244 24.13 6.49 -20.80
C TYR A 244 22.76 6.93 -21.29
N PHE A 245 21.87 7.20 -20.35
CA PHE A 245 20.56 7.79 -20.61
C PHE A 245 20.55 9.21 -20.02
N GLU A 246 20.48 10.20 -20.91
CA GLU A 246 20.73 11.61 -20.61
C GLU A 246 19.53 12.45 -21.03
N ILE A 247 19.13 13.39 -20.16
CA ILE A 247 18.18 14.45 -20.50
C ILE A 247 18.86 15.81 -20.37
N ALA A 248 18.48 16.76 -21.23
CA ALA A 248 19.03 18.10 -21.26
C ALA A 248 17.91 19.16 -21.16
N ALA A 249 18.04 20.06 -20.18
CA ALA A 249 17.22 21.26 -20.12
C ALA A 249 17.88 22.32 -21.01
N LEU A 250 17.33 22.50 -22.21
CA LEU A 250 17.83 23.45 -23.20
C LEU A 250 17.06 24.77 -23.08
N GLY A 251 17.76 25.89 -23.10
CA GLY A 251 17.19 27.23 -23.21
C GLY A 251 16.67 27.51 -24.61
N LEU A 252 15.68 26.73 -25.04
CA LEU A 252 15.01 26.88 -26.33
C LEU A 252 13.94 27.97 -26.18
N GLY A 253 14.04 29.04 -26.98
CA GLY A 253 12.93 29.95 -27.24
C GLY A 253 11.97 29.38 -28.29
N ASN A 254 11.14 30.22 -28.90
CA ASN A 254 10.28 29.85 -30.03
C ASN A 254 11.12 29.54 -31.29
N LEU A 255 11.73 28.35 -31.36
CA LEU A 255 12.35 27.86 -32.59
C LEU A 255 11.28 27.45 -33.59
N SER A 256 11.50 27.75 -34.86
CA SER A 256 10.68 27.24 -35.96
C SER A 256 10.77 25.71 -36.08
N ASP A 257 9.77 25.08 -36.69
CA ASP A 257 9.76 23.61 -36.83
C ASP A 257 10.97 23.08 -37.62
N THR A 258 11.53 23.90 -38.53
CA THR A 258 12.76 23.59 -39.27
C THR A 258 14.00 23.62 -38.36
N GLU A 259 14.08 24.57 -37.42
CA GLU A 259 15.19 24.68 -36.47
C GLU A 259 15.14 23.59 -35.39
N LYS A 260 13.96 23.05 -35.10
CA LYS A 260 13.78 21.91 -34.18
C LYS A 260 14.26 20.57 -34.77
N GLN A 261 14.35 20.41 -36.09
CA GLN A 261 14.69 19.12 -36.72
C GLN A 261 16.12 18.64 -36.42
N GLY A 262 17.02 19.51 -35.98
CA GLY A 262 18.40 19.17 -35.62
C GLY A 262 18.70 19.15 -34.12
N VAL A 263 17.69 19.34 -33.28
CA VAL A 263 17.85 19.51 -31.83
C VAL A 263 17.15 18.39 -31.09
N SER A 264 17.94 17.64 -30.32
CA SER A 264 17.45 16.61 -29.41
C SER A 264 17.82 16.99 -27.98
N ASN A 265 17.05 16.52 -27.01
CA ASN A 265 17.36 16.74 -25.59
C ASN A 265 17.12 15.53 -24.71
N VAL A 266 16.76 14.40 -25.30
CA VAL A 266 16.74 13.08 -24.67
C VAL A 266 17.66 12.18 -25.49
N PHE A 267 18.67 11.59 -24.86
CA PHE A 267 19.70 10.81 -25.54
C PHE A 267 19.91 9.48 -24.86
N PHE A 268 20.02 8.43 -25.68
CA PHE A 268 20.51 7.14 -25.24
C PHE A 268 21.69 6.72 -26.12
N TYR A 269 22.85 6.56 -25.49
CA TYR A 269 24.10 6.29 -26.20
C TYR A 269 25.01 5.37 -25.41
N LYS A 270 25.95 4.74 -26.12
CA LYS A 270 27.02 3.94 -25.51
C LYS A 270 28.37 4.60 -25.74
N VAL A 271 29.31 4.45 -24.82
CA VAL A 271 30.67 5.00 -24.98
C VAL A 271 31.64 3.87 -25.32
N LYS A 272 32.40 4.05 -26.40
CA LYS A 272 33.52 3.17 -26.80
C LYS A 272 34.82 3.99 -26.95
N SER A 273 35.95 3.30 -27.06
CA SER A 273 37.26 3.93 -27.18
C SER A 273 37.73 3.99 -28.63
N ASN A 274 38.29 5.11 -29.04
CA ASN A 274 39.15 5.24 -30.22
C ASN A 274 40.52 5.71 -29.73
N ASN A 275 41.49 4.78 -29.62
CA ASN A 275 42.84 5.07 -29.14
C ASN A 275 42.90 5.88 -27.83
N GLY A 276 41.99 5.59 -26.88
CA GLY A 276 41.90 6.30 -25.60
C GLY A 276 40.92 7.47 -25.57
N VAL A 277 40.47 7.98 -26.72
CA VAL A 277 39.43 9.00 -26.82
C VAL A 277 38.06 8.35 -26.64
N ALA A 278 37.21 8.91 -25.77
CA ALA A 278 35.84 8.44 -25.63
C ALA A 278 34.98 8.93 -26.79
N VAL A 279 34.38 7.98 -27.51
CA VAL A 279 33.47 8.23 -28.64
C VAL A 279 32.07 7.79 -28.22
N PRO A 280 31.12 8.73 -28.05
CA PRO A 280 29.73 8.40 -27.82
C PRO A 280 29.10 7.92 -29.13
N ILE A 281 28.53 6.72 -29.10
CA ILE A 281 27.76 6.13 -30.20
C ILE A 281 26.29 6.25 -29.84
N LYS A 282 25.61 7.14 -30.54
CA LYS A 282 24.18 7.40 -30.35
C LYS A 282 23.36 6.20 -30.81
N LEU A 283 22.57 5.64 -29.90
CA LEU A 283 21.63 4.55 -30.19
C LEU A 283 20.23 5.10 -30.46
N TRP A 284 19.86 6.15 -29.72
CA TRP A 284 18.60 6.85 -29.91
C TRP A 284 18.67 8.30 -29.41
N GLU A 285 17.86 9.16 -30.03
CA GLU A 285 17.62 10.53 -29.59
C GLU A 285 16.15 10.89 -29.77
N GLY A 286 15.70 11.86 -28.97
CA GLY A 286 14.37 12.43 -29.09
C GLY A 286 14.32 13.86 -28.54
N LEU A 287 13.19 14.50 -28.82
CA LEU A 287 12.85 15.81 -28.29
C LEU A 287 11.69 15.65 -27.29
N GLY A 288 11.92 16.07 -26.05
CA GLY A 288 10.95 16.11 -24.98
C GLY A 288 10.88 17.49 -24.34
N GLN A 289 9.83 17.75 -23.55
CA GLN A 289 9.69 19.01 -22.82
C GLN A 289 10.43 18.93 -21.47
N ILE A 290 11.72 19.28 -21.50
CA ILE A 290 12.60 19.23 -20.33
C ILE A 290 12.82 20.65 -19.78
N THR A 291 12.39 20.88 -18.54
CA THR A 291 12.36 22.17 -17.86
C THR A 291 13.26 22.15 -16.61
N VAL A 292 13.92 23.26 -16.32
CA VAL A 292 14.73 23.43 -15.11
C VAL A 292 13.87 23.62 -13.87
N ASP A 293 14.37 23.17 -12.73
CA ASP A 293 13.81 23.40 -11.41
C ASP A 293 14.63 24.45 -10.66
N ASP A 294 13.98 25.27 -9.84
CA ASP A 294 14.67 26.27 -9.03
C ASP A 294 15.49 25.68 -7.87
N GLY A 295 15.37 24.36 -7.64
CA GLY A 295 16.06 23.63 -6.57
C GLY A 295 15.60 24.01 -5.17
N LYS A 296 14.63 24.92 -5.06
CA LYS A 296 14.04 25.34 -3.79
C LYS A 296 12.87 24.40 -3.57
N PHE A 297 12.99 23.54 -2.57
CA PHE A 297 11.91 22.66 -2.15
C PHE A 297 10.74 23.41 -1.47
N THR A 298 10.58 24.70 -1.79
CA THR A 298 9.61 25.66 -1.26
C THR A 298 8.24 25.56 -1.92
N GLY A 299 8.09 24.70 -2.93
CA GLY A 299 6.81 24.47 -3.57
C GLY A 299 5.84 23.73 -2.66
N GLN A 300 4.68 24.35 -2.39
CA GLN A 300 3.42 23.64 -2.11
C GLN A 300 2.97 22.86 -3.36
N SER A 301 3.80 21.97 -3.92
CA SER A 301 3.39 21.07 -5.02
C SER A 301 2.51 19.92 -4.50
N ARG A 302 1.63 20.22 -3.53
CA ARG A 302 0.56 19.34 -3.06
C ARG A 302 -0.73 19.51 -3.88
N SER A 303 -0.79 20.50 -4.78
CA SER A 303 -1.94 20.76 -5.64
C SER A 303 -1.71 20.27 -7.07
N PHE A 304 -2.69 19.50 -7.54
CA PHE A 304 -2.81 19.00 -8.90
C PHE A 304 -2.77 20.13 -9.93
N ALA A 305 -2.24 19.81 -11.13
CA ALA A 305 -2.22 20.65 -12.34
C ALA A 305 -1.04 21.63 -12.48
N GLU A 306 0.18 21.20 -12.15
CA GLU A 306 1.36 21.84 -12.76
C GLU A 306 1.44 21.34 -14.22
N GLU A 307 1.20 22.24 -15.17
CA GLU A 307 1.15 21.92 -16.62
C GLU A 307 2.50 21.39 -17.14
N ASN A 308 3.61 21.76 -16.48
CA ASN A 308 4.96 21.39 -16.85
C ASN A 308 5.75 20.86 -15.64
N PRO A 309 5.89 19.54 -15.47
CA PRO A 309 6.65 18.96 -14.36
C PRO A 309 8.16 19.27 -14.51
N THR A 310 8.81 19.61 -13.40
CA THR A 310 10.28 19.84 -13.33
C THR A 310 11.06 18.64 -12.78
N VAL A 311 10.37 17.53 -12.54
CA VAL A 311 10.90 16.28 -11.98
C VAL A 311 10.72 15.18 -13.00
N TYR A 312 11.79 14.42 -13.26
CA TYR A 312 11.84 13.39 -14.28
C TYR A 312 12.22 12.04 -13.68
N ASP A 313 11.44 11.01 -13.98
CA ASP A 313 11.80 9.62 -13.71
C ASP A 313 12.44 9.04 -14.97
N LEU A 314 13.73 8.70 -14.90
CA LEU A 314 14.45 8.00 -15.97
C LEU A 314 14.56 6.54 -15.59
N ALA A 315 14.16 5.64 -16.50
CA ALA A 315 14.44 4.22 -16.33
C ALA A 315 14.86 3.53 -17.63
N VAL A 316 15.70 2.51 -17.49
CA VAL A 316 16.24 1.69 -18.58
C VAL A 316 16.10 0.23 -18.18
N GLU A 317 15.46 -0.54 -19.04
CA GLU A 317 15.39 -2.00 -18.94
C GLU A 317 16.09 -2.63 -20.13
N TYR A 318 16.75 -3.77 -19.95
CA TYR A 318 17.39 -4.47 -21.06
C TYR A 318 17.05 -5.97 -21.11
N GLU A 319 17.09 -6.50 -22.32
CA GLU A 319 16.91 -7.91 -22.65
C GLU A 319 17.93 -8.32 -23.72
N ASP A 320 18.58 -9.46 -23.53
CA ASP A 320 19.50 -10.03 -24.52
C ASP A 320 18.73 -10.99 -25.44
N ILE A 321 18.66 -10.66 -26.74
CA ILE A 321 17.98 -11.44 -27.77
C ILE A 321 19.02 -11.91 -28.81
N GLY A 322 19.51 -13.13 -28.63
CA GLY A 322 20.59 -13.66 -29.47
C GLY A 322 21.88 -12.85 -29.29
N ALA A 323 22.35 -12.23 -30.38
CA ALA A 323 23.54 -11.35 -30.36
C ALA A 323 23.20 -9.85 -30.19
N THR A 324 21.91 -9.50 -30.12
CA THR A 324 21.44 -8.11 -29.98
C THR A 324 20.99 -7.87 -28.55
N ARG A 325 21.30 -6.69 -27.99
CA ARG A 325 20.72 -6.23 -26.73
C ARG A 325 19.62 -5.22 -27.00
N ARG A 326 18.39 -5.54 -26.58
CA ARG A 326 17.24 -4.66 -26.65
C ARG A 326 17.11 -3.85 -25.36
N PHE A 327 16.85 -2.56 -25.49
CA PHE A 327 16.60 -1.64 -24.40
C PHE A 327 15.18 -1.09 -24.48
N TYR A 328 14.53 -0.97 -23.33
CA TYR A 328 13.26 -0.27 -23.16
C TYR A 328 13.52 0.97 -22.31
N LEU A 329 13.30 2.14 -22.90
CA LEU A 329 13.55 3.43 -22.27
C LEU A 329 12.25 4.00 -21.74
N TYR A 330 12.26 4.45 -20.49
CA TYR A 330 11.11 5.03 -19.82
C TYR A 330 11.42 6.45 -19.35
N LEU A 331 10.49 7.36 -19.60
CA LEU A 331 10.49 8.72 -19.06
C LEU A 331 9.15 8.94 -18.37
N ASN A 332 9.18 9.32 -17.09
CA ASN A 332 7.98 9.55 -16.26
C ASN A 332 7.04 8.33 -16.22
N GLY A 333 7.62 7.13 -16.15
CA GLY A 333 6.89 5.87 -16.12
C GLY A 333 6.33 5.39 -17.47
N VAL A 334 6.44 6.19 -18.53
CA VAL A 334 5.97 5.84 -19.88
C VAL A 334 7.13 5.36 -20.73
N MET A 335 6.94 4.25 -21.43
CA MET A 335 7.94 3.75 -22.39
C MET A 335 7.99 4.70 -23.60
N ILE A 336 9.11 5.40 -23.78
CA ILE A 336 9.30 6.34 -24.89
C ILE A 336 9.88 5.67 -26.13
N LYS A 337 10.67 4.59 -25.95
CA LYS A 337 11.32 3.90 -27.07
C LYS A 337 11.82 2.50 -26.72
N THR A 338 11.76 1.61 -27.71
CA THR A 338 12.54 0.36 -27.77
C THR A 338 13.73 0.56 -28.70
N VAL A 339 14.94 0.25 -28.23
CA VAL A 339 16.20 0.47 -28.94
C VAL A 339 16.99 -0.82 -29.00
N ASP A 340 17.44 -1.21 -30.21
CA ASP A 340 18.22 -2.43 -30.42
C ASP A 340 19.69 -2.08 -30.67
N ASP A 341 20.59 -2.65 -29.85
CA ASP A 341 22.03 -2.57 -30.03
C ASP A 341 22.57 -3.88 -30.62
N THR A 342 22.97 -3.82 -31.90
CA THR A 342 23.51 -4.96 -32.64
C THR A 342 24.99 -5.25 -32.33
N ASP A 343 25.66 -4.38 -31.57
CA ASP A 343 27.06 -4.54 -31.11
C ASP A 343 27.12 -4.28 -29.59
N PRO A 344 26.52 -5.16 -28.77
CA PRO A 344 26.33 -4.89 -27.35
C PRO A 344 27.64 -4.86 -26.57
N LEU A 345 27.71 -3.95 -25.59
CA LEU A 345 28.82 -3.90 -24.63
C LEU A 345 28.71 -5.05 -23.61
N PRO A 346 29.82 -5.45 -22.98
CA PRO A 346 29.77 -6.36 -21.84
C PRO A 346 28.81 -5.85 -20.75
N ALA A 347 28.02 -6.75 -20.18
CA ALA A 347 27.09 -6.40 -19.10
C ALA A 347 27.86 -6.26 -17.77
N TYR A 348 28.20 -5.02 -17.42
CA TYR A 348 28.77 -4.69 -16.11
C TYR A 348 27.67 -4.48 -15.06
N SER A 349 27.97 -4.67 -13.78
CA SER A 349 26.98 -4.49 -12.70
C SER A 349 26.93 -3.07 -12.12
N ASN A 350 27.76 -2.12 -12.60
CA ASN A 350 27.75 -0.79 -12.03
C ASN A 350 26.70 0.11 -12.67
N ILE A 351 26.12 0.95 -11.83
CA ILE A 351 25.29 2.09 -12.22
C ILE A 351 26.01 3.39 -11.86
N ALA A 352 25.65 4.50 -12.49
CA ALA A 352 26.14 5.80 -12.06
C ALA A 352 25.13 6.92 -12.30
N LEU A 353 25.14 7.91 -11.40
CA LEU A 353 24.42 9.17 -11.57
C LEU A 353 25.41 10.22 -12.04
N PHE A 354 25.05 10.99 -13.06
CA PHE A 354 26.01 11.88 -13.72
C PHE A 354 25.45 13.25 -14.09
N THR A 355 26.36 14.21 -14.24
CA THR A 355 26.11 15.53 -14.82
C THR A 355 27.13 15.80 -15.93
N ARG A 356 26.73 16.57 -16.94
CA ARG A 356 27.64 17.03 -18.00
C ARG A 356 28.13 18.44 -17.75
N GLY A 357 29.40 18.69 -18.01
CA GLY A 357 30.03 19.99 -17.82
C GLY A 357 29.86 20.47 -16.39
N SER A 358 29.56 21.76 -16.23
CA SER A 358 29.30 22.36 -14.92
C SER A 358 27.82 22.28 -14.52
N SER A 359 27.03 21.44 -15.20
CA SER A 359 25.59 21.31 -14.93
C SER A 359 25.34 20.86 -13.50
N ARG A 360 24.19 21.29 -12.97
CA ARG A 360 23.71 20.85 -11.66
C ARG A 360 22.44 20.02 -11.81
N ALA A 361 22.42 18.86 -11.16
CA ALA A 361 21.24 18.03 -11.04
C ALA A 361 21.05 17.55 -9.61
N MET A 362 19.80 17.29 -9.24
CA MET A 362 19.46 16.68 -7.95
C MET A 362 18.73 15.38 -8.20
N PHE A 363 19.15 14.33 -7.49
CA PHE A 363 18.60 12.99 -7.56
C PHE A 363 17.86 12.69 -6.26
N GLU A 364 16.59 12.31 -6.32
CA GLU A 364 15.79 11.95 -5.14
C GLU A 364 16.04 10.49 -4.72
N ASN A 365 16.16 9.60 -5.71
CA ASN A 365 16.44 8.19 -5.49
C ASN A 365 17.17 7.57 -6.68
N VAL A 366 17.73 6.38 -6.44
CA VAL A 366 18.26 5.49 -7.48
C VAL A 366 17.90 4.05 -7.12
N TYR A 367 17.50 3.27 -8.12
CA TYR A 367 17.08 1.90 -7.90
C TYR A 367 17.45 0.96 -9.05
N ALA A 368 17.51 -0.33 -8.72
CA ALA A 368 17.71 -1.41 -9.66
C ALA A 368 16.89 -2.64 -9.25
N LEU A 369 16.30 -3.35 -10.23
CA LEU A 369 15.45 -4.52 -10.01
C LEU A 369 15.99 -5.74 -10.76
N CYS A 370 15.90 -6.91 -10.12
CA CYS A 370 16.08 -8.21 -10.74
C CYS A 370 15.10 -9.24 -10.19
N ASN A 371 14.97 -10.37 -10.88
CA ASN A 371 14.19 -11.50 -10.39
C ASN A 371 14.88 -12.13 -9.18
N ASN A 372 14.10 -12.60 -8.21
CA ASN A 372 14.60 -13.42 -7.12
C ASN A 372 14.80 -14.87 -7.62
N TYR A 373 16.06 -15.24 -7.84
CA TYR A 373 16.44 -16.53 -8.44
C TYR A 373 16.21 -17.73 -7.52
N SER A 374 16.01 -17.52 -6.20
CA SER A 374 15.79 -18.61 -5.24
C SER A 374 14.40 -19.26 -5.34
N GLN A 375 13.43 -18.60 -5.97
CA GLN A 375 12.06 -19.08 -6.15
C GLN A 375 11.72 -19.46 -7.60
N ASN A 376 12.52 -19.00 -8.57
CA ASN A 376 12.15 -19.02 -9.98
C ASN A 376 13.21 -19.76 -10.83
N THR A 377 13.36 -21.07 -10.62
CA THR A 377 14.23 -21.93 -11.46
C THR A 377 13.58 -22.33 -12.78
N SER A 378 12.27 -22.10 -12.95
CA SER A 378 11.45 -22.61 -14.06
C SER A 378 10.86 -21.55 -14.99
N PHE A 379 11.09 -20.25 -14.77
CA PHE A 379 10.75 -19.24 -15.78
C PHE A 379 11.82 -19.21 -16.87
N SER A 380 11.47 -19.69 -18.05
CA SER A 380 12.21 -19.43 -19.28
C SER A 380 12.44 -17.93 -19.44
N LEU A 381 13.67 -17.56 -19.81
CA LEU A 381 14.12 -16.25 -20.29
C LEU A 381 13.12 -15.09 -20.10
N GLY A 382 13.37 -14.33 -19.03
CA GLY A 382 13.02 -12.91 -18.85
C GLY A 382 12.07 -12.28 -19.85
N ALA A 383 10.77 -12.54 -19.69
CA ALA A 383 9.79 -11.64 -20.27
C ALA A 383 10.01 -10.23 -19.68
N PRO A 384 10.07 -9.17 -20.50
CA PRO A 384 10.21 -7.81 -19.99
C PRO A 384 9.09 -7.53 -19.00
N ALA A 385 9.30 -6.57 -18.09
CA ALA A 385 8.30 -6.17 -17.11
C ALA A 385 6.94 -5.83 -17.77
N ASN A 386 6.94 -5.51 -19.07
CA ASN A 386 5.78 -5.44 -19.97
C ASN A 386 4.78 -6.61 -19.89
N SER A 387 5.24 -7.83 -19.61
CA SER A 387 4.35 -9.00 -19.44
C SER A 387 3.57 -9.01 -18.11
N VAL A 388 4.06 -8.27 -17.11
CA VAL A 388 3.35 -7.99 -15.85
C VAL A 388 2.47 -6.73 -15.96
N PHE A 389 2.70 -5.89 -16.99
CA PHE A 389 2.00 -4.62 -17.23
C PHE A 389 0.75 -4.74 -18.12
N GLY A 390 0.09 -5.91 -18.16
CA GLY A 390 -1.18 -6.08 -18.88
C GLY A 390 -2.29 -5.18 -18.32
N ASP A 391 -2.77 -4.26 -19.17
CA ASP A 391 -4.02 -3.48 -19.08
C ASP A 391 -4.24 -2.50 -17.92
N GLN A 392 -3.21 -2.13 -17.15
CA GLN A 392 -3.29 -0.92 -16.31
C GLN A 392 -2.35 0.14 -16.86
N GLU A 393 -2.90 1.09 -17.61
CA GLU A 393 -2.24 2.37 -17.87
C GLU A 393 -1.64 2.87 -16.55
N ILE A 394 -0.32 2.92 -16.48
CA ILE A 394 0.37 3.67 -15.43
C ILE A 394 -0.01 5.13 -15.72
N ASP A 395 -1.04 5.64 -15.02
CA ASP A 395 -1.52 7.00 -15.21
C ASP A 395 -0.33 7.93 -14.97
N VAL A 396 0.02 8.71 -16.00
CA VAL A 396 1.14 9.66 -16.02
C VAL A 396 1.12 10.55 -14.76
N ASN A 397 -0.07 10.74 -14.17
CA ASN A 397 -0.28 11.44 -12.90
C ASN A 397 0.34 10.81 -11.64
N GLU A 398 0.58 9.50 -11.57
CA GLU A 398 1.30 8.88 -10.44
C GLU A 398 2.78 9.30 -10.43
N SER A 399 3.40 9.50 -11.61
CA SER A 399 4.80 9.94 -11.75
C SER A 399 5.03 11.41 -11.41
N PHE A 400 3.95 12.24 -11.39
CA PHE A 400 4.07 13.69 -11.23
C PHE A 400 4.16 14.16 -9.77
N ARG A 401 4.01 13.28 -8.77
CA ARG A 401 4.16 13.69 -7.36
C ARG A 401 5.58 13.49 -6.87
N LYS A 402 6.28 14.62 -6.69
CA LYS A 402 7.51 14.80 -5.91
C LYS A 402 7.49 13.86 -4.70
N TYR A 403 8.50 13.00 -4.54
CA TYR A 403 8.69 12.08 -3.41
C TYR A 403 7.81 10.82 -3.28
N SER A 404 6.90 10.54 -4.20
CA SER A 404 6.25 9.21 -4.26
C SER A 404 7.21 8.13 -4.78
N ILE A 405 7.05 6.87 -4.32
CA ILE A 405 7.74 5.72 -4.95
C ILE A 405 7.31 5.64 -6.41
N SER A 406 8.25 5.43 -7.34
CA SER A 406 7.89 5.18 -8.74
C SER A 406 6.83 4.07 -8.82
N GLY A 407 5.75 4.29 -9.57
CA GLY A 407 4.68 3.31 -9.74
C GLY A 407 5.19 1.92 -10.18
N LEU A 408 6.35 1.89 -10.86
CA LEU A 408 7.04 0.66 -11.22
C LEU A 408 7.49 -0.14 -9.99
N VAL A 409 8.15 0.49 -9.01
CA VAL A 409 8.59 -0.19 -7.78
C VAL A 409 7.39 -0.60 -6.92
N GLN A 410 6.31 0.20 -6.92
CA GLN A 410 5.07 -0.16 -6.22
C GLN A 410 4.46 -1.43 -6.80
N ASN A 411 4.27 -1.49 -8.12
CA ASN A 411 3.57 -2.58 -8.79
C ASN A 411 4.40 -3.86 -8.96
N THR A 412 5.72 -3.78 -8.86
CA THR A 412 6.61 -4.96 -9.01
C THR A 412 7.08 -5.50 -7.67
N TYR A 413 7.74 -4.67 -6.87
CA TYR A 413 8.36 -5.10 -5.63
C TYR A 413 7.36 -5.11 -4.48
N LEU A 414 6.67 -4.00 -4.21
CA LEU A 414 5.81 -3.89 -3.01
C LEU A 414 4.61 -4.83 -3.03
N THR A 415 3.89 -4.91 -4.15
CA THR A 415 2.80 -5.88 -4.37
C THR A 415 3.27 -7.34 -4.39
N GLY A 416 4.57 -7.56 -4.60
CA GLY A 416 5.20 -8.88 -4.59
C GLY A 416 5.60 -9.38 -3.20
N ILE A 417 5.48 -8.55 -2.15
CA ILE A 417 5.82 -8.92 -0.77
C ILE A 417 4.60 -9.54 -0.09
N SER A 418 4.69 -10.77 0.40
CA SER A 418 3.58 -11.38 1.14
C SER A 418 4.05 -12.09 2.40
N ALA A 419 3.11 -12.35 3.32
CA ALA A 419 3.40 -13.11 4.53
C ALA A 419 3.67 -14.61 4.29
N SER A 420 3.44 -15.10 3.07
CA SER A 420 3.46 -16.54 2.77
C SER A 420 4.44 -16.94 1.70
N GLU A 421 4.84 -15.99 0.86
CA GLU A 421 5.82 -16.18 -0.20
C GLU A 421 6.86 -15.06 -0.09
N PRO A 422 8.16 -15.39 -0.20
CA PRO A 422 9.20 -14.37 -0.22
C PRO A 422 9.09 -13.52 -1.50
N PRO A 423 9.73 -12.33 -1.54
CA PRO A 423 9.55 -11.38 -2.65
C PRO A 423 9.97 -11.97 -4.00
N LYS A 424 9.14 -11.77 -5.03
CA LYS A 424 9.40 -12.24 -6.40
C LYS A 424 10.58 -11.55 -7.07
N TYR A 425 10.82 -10.29 -6.69
CA TYR A 425 11.90 -9.46 -7.20
C TYR A 425 12.81 -9.05 -6.06
N ASP A 426 14.08 -8.87 -6.40
CA ASP A 426 15.07 -8.24 -5.55
C ASP A 426 15.25 -6.79 -6.02
N ILE A 427 15.36 -5.88 -5.06
CA ILE A 427 15.56 -4.45 -5.32
C ILE A 427 16.83 -3.95 -4.62
N TYR A 428 17.62 -3.18 -5.35
CA TYR A 428 18.50 -2.18 -4.75
C TYR A 428 17.75 -0.85 -4.80
N PHE A 429 17.60 -0.19 -3.65
CA PHE A 429 16.92 1.10 -3.56
C PHE A 429 17.69 1.99 -2.60
N GLU A 430 18.15 3.14 -3.09
CA GLU A 430 18.75 4.18 -2.25
C GLU A 430 17.97 5.47 -2.42
N GLU A 431 17.38 5.92 -1.32
CA GLU A 431 16.65 7.19 -1.22
C GLU A 431 17.56 8.20 -0.56
N PHE A 432 17.82 9.31 -1.24
CA PHE A 432 18.79 10.30 -0.77
C PHE A 432 18.20 11.28 0.26
N GLY A 433 16.87 11.27 0.41
CA GLY A 433 16.18 12.09 1.38
C GLY A 433 15.94 11.42 2.72
N SER A 434 15.62 12.25 3.73
CA SER A 434 15.16 11.79 5.04
C SER A 434 13.68 11.41 5.01
N ILE A 435 13.28 10.64 4.00
CA ILE A 435 11.90 10.16 3.84
C ILE A 435 11.84 8.78 4.50
N MET A 436 10.92 8.60 5.44
CA MET A 436 10.60 7.30 5.99
C MET A 436 9.25 6.88 5.45
N ARG A 437 9.17 5.66 4.91
CA ARG A 437 7.92 5.08 4.45
C ARG A 437 7.48 4.00 5.41
N GLU A 438 6.22 4.10 5.82
CA GLU A 438 5.62 3.20 6.79
C GLU A 438 4.93 2.03 6.09
N MET A 439 4.93 0.89 6.77
CA MET A 439 4.20 -0.30 6.39
C MET A 439 3.34 -0.72 7.59
N ALA A 440 2.09 -1.08 7.32
CA ALA A 440 1.19 -1.63 8.31
C ALA A 440 0.63 -2.98 7.86
N SER A 441 0.59 -3.95 8.77
CA SER A 441 -0.12 -5.21 8.57
C SER A 441 -1.54 -5.08 9.12
N PHE A 442 -2.52 -5.45 8.30
CA PHE A 442 -3.93 -5.46 8.65
C PHE A 442 -4.41 -6.90 8.73
N ASN A 443 -5.01 -7.25 9.87
CA ASN A 443 -5.76 -8.49 10.06
C ASN A 443 -7.05 -8.12 10.81
N PHE A 444 -8.18 -8.15 10.10
CA PHE A 444 -9.47 -7.75 10.66
C PHE A 444 -10.59 -8.69 10.23
N LYS A 445 -11.66 -8.73 11.02
CA LYS A 445 -12.92 -9.36 10.64
C LYS A 445 -13.87 -8.35 10.02
N TYR A 446 -14.71 -8.80 9.08
CA TYR A 446 -15.70 -7.94 8.45
C TYR A 446 -16.70 -7.43 9.49
N ASP A 447 -17.08 -6.16 9.37
CA ASP A 447 -18.05 -5.50 10.26
C ASP A 447 -19.48 -6.04 10.08
N LYS A 448 -19.79 -6.57 8.89
CA LYS A 448 -21.10 -7.17 8.62
C LYS A 448 -21.18 -8.61 9.10
N ALA A 449 -22.33 -8.96 9.70
CA ALA A 449 -22.61 -10.29 10.25
C ALA A 449 -22.63 -11.42 9.20
N TYR A 450 -22.76 -11.09 7.91
CA TYR A 450 -22.88 -12.08 6.85
C TYR A 450 -21.51 -12.51 6.30
N PRO A 451 -21.28 -13.82 6.05
CA PRO A 451 -20.09 -14.31 5.37
C PRO A 451 -19.95 -13.68 3.98
N ALA A 452 -18.79 -13.13 3.67
CA ALA A 452 -18.43 -12.82 2.28
C ALA A 452 -18.05 -14.12 1.55
N LEU A 453 -18.65 -14.39 0.40
CA LEU A 453 -18.24 -15.50 -0.48
C LEU A 453 -16.90 -15.20 -1.13
N SER A 454 -16.72 -13.93 -1.48
CA SER A 454 -15.50 -13.37 -2.03
C SER A 454 -15.43 -11.91 -1.60
N ALA A 455 -14.22 -11.45 -1.29
CA ALA A 455 -13.97 -10.05 -1.04
C ALA A 455 -12.81 -9.55 -1.90
N LYS A 456 -12.84 -8.26 -2.21
CA LYS A 456 -11.82 -7.56 -2.98
C LYS A 456 -11.60 -6.16 -2.41
N ILE A 457 -10.37 -5.68 -2.49
CA ILE A 457 -10.05 -4.27 -2.20
C ILE A 457 -10.59 -3.42 -3.34
N SER A 458 -11.35 -2.38 -2.99
CA SER A 458 -11.83 -1.40 -3.96
C SER A 458 -10.65 -0.57 -4.45
N PRO A 459 -10.56 -0.30 -5.77
CA PRO A 459 -9.58 0.65 -6.25
C PRO A 459 -9.83 2.02 -5.60
N THR A 460 -8.77 2.78 -5.37
CA THR A 460 -8.90 4.17 -4.93
C THR A 460 -9.62 4.96 -6.03
N PHE A 461 -10.62 5.76 -5.66
CA PHE A 461 -11.32 6.63 -6.61
C PHE A 461 -10.43 7.77 -7.11
N ASN A 462 -9.34 8.05 -6.40
CA ASN A 462 -8.36 9.04 -6.79
C ASN A 462 -7.31 8.41 -7.72
N LYS A 463 -6.89 9.18 -8.73
CA LYS A 463 -5.71 8.88 -9.56
C LYS A 463 -4.42 8.78 -8.73
N MET A 464 -4.44 9.31 -7.50
CA MET A 464 -3.40 9.09 -6.51
C MET A 464 -3.60 7.77 -5.78
N LYS A 465 -2.74 6.79 -6.04
CA LYS A 465 -2.55 5.67 -5.12
C LYS A 465 -1.57 6.08 -4.02
N GLY A 466 -2.09 6.68 -2.95
CA GLY A 466 -1.29 7.03 -1.77
C GLY A 466 -0.76 5.82 -0.98
N TYR A 467 -1.24 4.62 -1.31
CA TYR A 467 -0.78 3.38 -0.74
C TYR A 467 -0.76 2.25 -1.77
N ALA A 468 0.14 1.29 -1.55
CA ALA A 468 0.14 0.01 -2.26
C ALA A 468 -0.33 -1.08 -1.30
N VAL A 469 -1.22 -1.95 -1.78
CA VAL A 469 -1.66 -3.13 -1.01
C VAL A 469 -0.95 -4.37 -1.53
N SER A 470 -0.48 -5.20 -0.61
CA SER A 470 0.14 -6.46 -0.93
C SER A 470 -0.41 -7.63 -0.12
N GLY A 471 -0.34 -8.83 -0.71
CA GLY A 471 -0.68 -10.08 -0.03
C GLY A 471 -2.15 -10.20 0.41
N PHE A 472 -3.09 -9.62 -0.35
CA PHE A 472 -4.50 -9.63 0.04
C PHE A 472 -5.11 -11.03 0.06
N ARG A 473 -5.51 -11.45 1.26
CA ARG A 473 -6.17 -12.74 1.53
C ARG A 473 -7.50 -12.48 2.21
N ALA A 474 -8.57 -12.76 1.49
CA ALA A 474 -9.93 -12.68 2.00
C ALA A 474 -10.42 -14.07 2.41
N GLY A 475 -10.82 -14.23 3.67
CA GLY A 475 -11.67 -15.33 4.12
C GLY A 475 -13.13 -14.89 4.14
N SER A 476 -14.03 -15.79 4.56
CA SER A 476 -15.46 -15.48 4.63
C SER A 476 -15.83 -14.43 5.67
N TYR A 477 -14.98 -14.24 6.69
CA TYR A 477 -15.31 -13.42 7.86
C TYR A 477 -14.27 -12.36 8.18
N GLY A 478 -13.24 -12.23 7.36
CA GLY A 478 -12.17 -11.28 7.56
C GLY A 478 -11.17 -11.32 6.42
N ALA A 479 -10.25 -10.37 6.44
CA ALA A 479 -9.16 -10.30 5.49
C ALA A 479 -7.85 -9.95 6.18
N GLU A 480 -6.76 -10.42 5.59
CA GLU A 480 -5.40 -10.09 5.96
C GLU A 480 -4.66 -9.52 4.75
N PHE A 481 -3.91 -8.43 4.95
CA PHE A 481 -3.06 -7.82 3.93
C PHE A 481 -2.08 -6.81 4.52
N LEU A 482 -1.15 -6.38 3.68
CA LEU A 482 -0.13 -5.37 3.99
C LEU A 482 -0.45 -4.08 3.25
N ILE A 483 -0.27 -2.94 3.91
CA ILE A 483 -0.34 -1.62 3.30
C ILE A 483 1.02 -0.97 3.40
N PHE A 484 1.51 -0.46 2.27
CA PHE A 484 2.70 0.36 2.18
C PHE A 484 2.30 1.81 1.88
N ASN A 485 2.77 2.75 2.71
CA ASN A 485 2.68 4.16 2.40
C ASN A 485 3.66 4.47 1.26
N THR A 486 3.15 4.92 0.12
CA THR A 486 3.96 5.24 -1.06
C THR A 486 4.33 6.72 -1.13
N THR A 487 3.83 7.52 -0.18
CA THR A 487 4.03 8.97 -0.07
C THR A 487 5.11 9.33 0.95
N ASP A 488 5.46 10.61 1.02
CA ASP A 488 6.43 11.21 1.95
C ASP A 488 5.77 11.78 3.23
N ALA A 489 4.46 11.58 3.39
CA ALA A 489 3.68 12.13 4.49
C ALA A 489 2.77 11.06 5.12
N PRO A 490 2.29 11.28 6.36
CA PRO A 490 1.28 10.42 6.96
C PRO A 490 0.03 10.34 6.08
N LEU A 491 -0.46 9.12 5.89
CA LEU A 491 -1.62 8.83 5.07
C LEU A 491 -2.83 8.58 5.97
N SER A 492 -3.93 9.32 5.74
CA SER A 492 -5.22 8.92 6.29
C SER A 492 -5.92 7.96 5.33
N LEU A 493 -6.47 6.87 5.89
CA LEU A 493 -7.21 5.82 5.18
C LEU A 493 -8.71 5.87 5.48
N ASP A 494 -9.19 6.95 6.09
CA ASP A 494 -10.61 7.15 6.43
C ASP A 494 -11.47 7.53 5.21
N GLU A 495 -12.79 7.52 5.39
CA GLU A 495 -13.78 7.81 4.35
C GLU A 495 -13.82 9.28 3.90
N THR A 496 -13.21 10.18 4.67
CA THR A 496 -13.10 11.61 4.33
C THR A 496 -11.89 11.89 3.45
N SER A 497 -10.96 10.94 3.37
CA SER A 497 -9.74 11.03 2.58
C SER A 497 -9.93 10.51 1.15
N GLY A 498 -9.22 11.12 0.20
CA GLY A 498 -9.15 10.59 -1.18
C GLY A 498 -8.43 9.24 -1.30
N ASN A 499 -7.77 8.78 -0.23
CA ASN A 499 -7.07 7.50 -0.13
C ASN A 499 -7.85 6.50 0.73
N TYR A 500 -9.18 6.64 0.77
CA TYR A 500 -10.05 5.75 1.53
C TYR A 500 -9.81 4.27 1.18
N LEU A 501 -9.59 3.46 2.22
CA LEU A 501 -9.41 2.02 2.08
C LEU A 501 -10.76 1.31 2.29
N ARG A 502 -11.24 0.62 1.25
CA ARG A 502 -12.50 -0.13 1.32
C ARG A 502 -12.34 -1.56 0.82
N VAL A 503 -12.74 -2.52 1.65
CA VAL A 503 -12.91 -3.92 1.24
C VAL A 503 -14.39 -4.19 0.98
N GLN A 504 -14.70 -4.66 -0.22
CA GLN A 504 -16.06 -5.03 -0.60
C GLN A 504 -16.17 -6.55 -0.70
N GLY A 505 -17.20 -7.11 -0.07
CA GLY A 505 -17.52 -8.53 -0.13
C GLY A 505 -18.89 -8.76 -0.75
N ILE A 506 -19.03 -9.85 -1.50
CA ILE A 506 -20.32 -10.35 -1.99
C ILE A 506 -20.88 -11.31 -0.95
N THR A 507 -22.13 -11.10 -0.52
CA THR A 507 -22.80 -11.94 0.48
C THR A 507 -24.27 -12.13 0.16
N PHE A 508 -24.86 -13.23 0.63
CA PHE A 508 -26.30 -13.46 0.57
C PHE A 508 -26.96 -12.85 1.81
N THR A 509 -27.89 -11.92 1.60
CA THR A 509 -28.63 -11.24 2.68
C THR A 509 -30.05 -11.76 2.84
N GLN A 510 -30.40 -12.90 2.23
CA GLN A 510 -31.76 -13.42 2.27
C GLN A 510 -32.00 -14.10 3.63
N GLN A 511 -32.43 -13.29 4.60
CA GLN A 511 -32.95 -13.74 5.88
C GLN A 511 -34.38 -14.22 5.64
N SER A 512 -34.62 -15.52 5.76
CA SER A 512 -35.98 -16.07 5.79
C SER A 512 -36.53 -15.89 7.20
N ASP A 513 -37.25 -14.79 7.44
CA ASP A 513 -38.01 -14.61 8.68
C ASP A 513 -39.17 -15.61 8.67
N ASN A 514 -39.07 -16.65 9.49
CA ASN A 514 -40.11 -17.66 9.66
C ASN A 514 -40.86 -17.38 10.97
N ASN A 515 -42.17 -17.18 10.87
CA ASN A 515 -43.04 -17.06 12.03
C ASN A 515 -43.70 -18.42 12.30
N LEU A 516 -43.56 -18.93 13.52
CA LEU A 516 -44.27 -20.13 13.99
C LEU A 516 -45.39 -19.71 14.93
N THR A 517 -46.64 -19.89 14.50
CA THR A 517 -47.82 -19.60 15.32
C THR A 517 -48.30 -20.84 16.08
N VAL A 518 -49.02 -20.62 17.19
CA VAL A 518 -49.67 -21.70 17.96
C VAL A 518 -50.61 -22.51 17.06
N ASP A 519 -51.30 -21.85 16.13
CA ASP A 519 -52.27 -22.50 15.24
C ASP A 519 -51.57 -23.40 14.22
N GLU A 520 -50.43 -22.97 13.65
CA GLU A 520 -49.59 -23.82 12.79
C GLU A 520 -49.03 -25.03 13.53
N TYR A 521 -48.59 -24.85 14.78
CA TYR A 521 -48.12 -25.95 15.62
C TYR A 521 -49.22 -27.01 15.85
N PHE A 522 -50.43 -26.60 16.23
CA PHE A 522 -51.54 -27.53 16.45
C PHE A 522 -52.05 -28.16 15.14
N ASN A 523 -52.13 -27.40 14.05
CA ASN A 523 -52.53 -27.95 12.75
C ASN A 523 -51.55 -29.01 12.26
N LYS A 524 -50.24 -28.77 12.33
CA LYS A 524 -49.22 -29.75 11.94
C LYS A 524 -49.32 -31.04 12.76
N ASN A 525 -49.46 -30.91 14.09
CA ASN A 525 -49.43 -32.05 15.01
C ASN A 525 -50.77 -32.79 15.17
N SER A 526 -51.87 -32.26 14.64
CA SER A 526 -53.20 -32.91 14.64
C SER A 526 -53.50 -33.71 13.37
N LEU A 527 -52.61 -33.68 12.37
CA LEU A 527 -52.77 -34.42 11.12
C LEU A 527 -52.59 -35.93 11.34
N ALA A 528 -53.66 -36.70 11.13
CA ALA A 528 -53.64 -38.16 11.22
C ALA A 528 -52.84 -38.83 10.08
N SER A 529 -52.54 -38.09 9.00
CA SER A 529 -51.80 -38.59 7.84
C SER A 529 -50.28 -38.60 8.04
N ASN A 530 -49.75 -37.92 9.07
CA ASN A 530 -48.31 -37.88 9.35
C ASN A 530 -48.01 -37.89 10.87
N PRO A 531 -48.32 -38.98 11.60
CA PRO A 531 -48.03 -39.07 13.02
C PRO A 531 -46.51 -39.19 13.29
N GLN A 532 -46.04 -38.53 14.34
CA GLN A 532 -44.62 -38.52 14.73
C GLN A 532 -44.31 -39.76 15.60
N PHE A 533 -43.27 -40.53 15.22
CA PHE A 533 -42.80 -41.72 15.93
C PHE A 533 -41.35 -41.58 16.39
N VAL A 534 -41.01 -42.11 17.57
CA VAL A 534 -39.62 -42.38 18.00
C VAL A 534 -39.56 -43.85 18.42
N ALA A 535 -38.69 -44.64 17.77
CA ALA A 535 -38.47 -46.06 18.05
C ALA A 535 -39.79 -46.86 18.19
N ASP A 536 -40.65 -46.78 17.16
CA ASP A 536 -41.96 -47.44 17.06
C ASP A 536 -43.04 -47.01 18.07
N GLN A 537 -42.75 -46.01 18.92
CA GLN A 537 -43.73 -45.41 19.82
C GLN A 537 -44.25 -44.07 19.30
N LEU A 538 -45.56 -43.92 19.31
CA LEU A 538 -46.27 -42.73 18.87
C LEU A 538 -46.06 -41.61 19.91
N ILE A 539 -45.31 -40.56 19.56
CA ILE A 539 -44.82 -39.54 20.51
C ILE A 539 -45.97 -38.66 21.02
N SER A 540 -46.98 -38.41 20.19
CA SER A 540 -48.11 -37.55 20.51
C SER A 540 -49.38 -38.04 19.83
N ASN A 541 -50.45 -38.26 20.61
CA ASN A 541 -51.73 -38.71 20.08
C ASN A 541 -52.39 -37.56 19.25
N PRO A 542 -52.56 -37.71 17.92
CA PRO A 542 -53.10 -36.64 17.07
C PRO A 542 -54.54 -36.26 17.43
N TYR A 543 -55.31 -37.21 17.95
CA TYR A 543 -56.69 -36.97 18.40
C TYR A 543 -56.73 -36.09 19.66
N LYS A 544 -55.79 -36.31 20.59
CA LYS A 544 -55.67 -35.48 21.80
C LYS A 544 -55.27 -34.06 21.45
N ILE A 545 -54.27 -33.90 20.58
CA ILE A 545 -53.81 -32.57 20.12
C ILE A 545 -54.94 -31.83 19.37
N LYS A 546 -55.74 -32.54 18.58
CA LYS A 546 -56.92 -31.97 17.92
C LYS A 546 -57.96 -31.47 18.93
N GLN A 547 -58.20 -32.23 19.99
CA GLN A 547 -59.11 -31.85 21.06
C GLN A 547 -58.59 -30.64 21.83
N ASP A 548 -57.31 -30.64 22.24
CA ASP A 548 -56.67 -29.51 22.91
C ASP A 548 -56.75 -28.23 22.06
N TYR A 549 -56.60 -28.35 20.74
CA TYR A 549 -56.77 -27.22 19.81
C TYR A 549 -58.21 -26.70 19.75
N GLN A 550 -59.21 -27.58 19.80
CA GLN A 550 -60.62 -27.20 19.87
C GLN A 550 -60.93 -26.46 21.18
N ASP A 551 -60.38 -26.93 22.30
CA ASP A 551 -60.54 -26.29 23.62
C ASP A 551 -59.91 -24.89 23.63
N ILE A 552 -58.74 -24.72 23.02
CA ILE A 552 -58.11 -23.40 22.83
C ILE A 552 -59.02 -22.48 22.00
N LYS A 553 -59.60 -22.97 20.90
CA LYS A 553 -60.53 -22.19 20.08
C LYS A 553 -61.77 -21.78 20.86
N LEU A 554 -62.36 -22.71 21.62
CA LEU A 554 -63.52 -22.44 22.46
C LEU A 554 -63.19 -21.41 23.55
N SER A 555 -62.04 -21.54 24.20
CA SER A 555 -61.54 -20.56 25.18
C SER A 555 -61.37 -19.17 24.57
N ARG A 556 -60.78 -19.07 23.37
CA ARG A 556 -60.67 -17.80 22.63
C ARG A 556 -62.03 -17.20 22.28
N MET A 557 -63.04 -18.02 21.97
CA MET A 557 -64.41 -17.55 21.71
C MET A 557 -65.09 -17.02 22.97
N THR A 558 -64.87 -17.66 24.12
CA THR A 558 -65.51 -17.30 25.39
C THR A 558 -64.84 -16.11 26.07
N TYR A 559 -63.51 -16.04 26.07
CA TYR A 559 -62.73 -15.07 26.85
C TYR A 559 -61.93 -14.06 26.01
N GLY A 560 -62.02 -14.15 24.67
CA GLY A 560 -61.24 -13.34 23.74
C GLY A 560 -59.81 -13.85 23.53
N LYS A 561 -59.13 -13.31 22.51
CA LYS A 561 -57.73 -13.66 22.21
C LYS A 561 -56.78 -12.78 23.03
N LYS A 562 -55.90 -13.40 23.80
CA LYS A 562 -54.71 -12.77 24.39
C LYS A 562 -53.47 -13.39 23.76
N ASP A 563 -52.68 -12.60 23.05
CA ASP A 563 -51.45 -13.02 22.40
C ASP A 563 -50.21 -12.33 22.99
N PHE A 564 -49.08 -13.03 22.87
CA PHE A 564 -47.75 -12.50 23.10
C PHE A 564 -46.83 -13.06 22.00
N ALA A 565 -45.81 -12.30 21.62
CA ALA A 565 -44.81 -12.72 20.65
C ALA A 565 -43.46 -12.84 21.35
N ILE A 566 -42.68 -13.86 21.00
CA ILE A 566 -41.30 -14.02 21.47
C ILE A 566 -40.41 -13.94 20.23
N ASP A 567 -39.55 -12.92 20.20
CA ASP A 567 -38.48 -12.82 19.22
C ASP A 567 -37.23 -13.52 19.78
N THR A 568 -36.79 -14.58 19.10
CA THR A 568 -35.68 -15.43 19.57
C THR A 568 -34.52 -15.39 18.58
N THR A 569 -33.47 -14.65 18.93
CA THR A 569 -32.25 -14.52 18.11
C THR A 569 -31.37 -15.78 18.07
N TYR A 570 -31.62 -16.76 18.95
CA TYR A 570 -30.79 -17.96 19.12
C TYR A 570 -31.44 -19.27 18.68
N ILE A 571 -32.72 -19.26 18.27
CA ILE A 571 -33.40 -20.46 17.74
C ILE A 571 -33.18 -20.50 16.25
N GLN A 572 -32.48 -21.54 15.77
CA GLN A 572 -32.00 -21.60 14.40
C GLN A 572 -32.60 -22.75 13.60
N SER A 573 -33.28 -23.70 14.26
CA SER A 573 -34.00 -24.79 13.60
C SER A 573 -35.50 -24.74 13.89
N GLN A 574 -36.29 -25.19 12.91
CA GLN A 574 -37.74 -25.34 13.06
C GLN A 574 -38.07 -26.36 14.17
N ASP A 575 -37.22 -27.35 14.41
CA ASP A 575 -37.43 -28.38 15.42
C ASP A 575 -37.21 -27.86 16.84
N GLU A 576 -36.20 -27.01 17.05
CA GLU A 576 -36.02 -26.29 18.32
C GLU A 576 -37.17 -25.31 18.56
N ALA A 577 -37.61 -24.58 17.52
CA ALA A 577 -38.78 -23.70 17.59
C ALA A 577 -40.05 -24.49 17.97
N ASN A 578 -40.27 -25.65 17.34
CA ASN A 578 -41.38 -26.55 17.67
C ASN A 578 -41.27 -27.10 19.10
N SER A 579 -40.06 -27.41 19.57
CA SER A 579 -39.82 -27.92 20.92
C SER A 579 -40.09 -26.86 21.98
N LEU A 580 -39.67 -25.61 21.76
CA LEU A 580 -40.01 -24.49 22.63
C LEU A 580 -41.51 -24.20 22.60
N MET A 581 -42.13 -24.20 21.41
CA MET A 581 -43.58 -24.02 21.28
C MET A 581 -44.35 -25.09 22.05
N LYS A 582 -43.94 -26.36 21.95
CA LYS A 582 -44.50 -27.46 22.74
C LYS A 582 -44.40 -27.17 24.24
N TRP A 583 -43.22 -26.80 24.73
CA TRP A 583 -43.01 -26.48 26.14
C TRP A 583 -43.90 -25.32 26.60
N LEU A 584 -43.97 -24.24 25.82
CA LEU A 584 -44.82 -23.08 26.12
C LEU A 584 -46.30 -23.47 26.18
N VAL A 585 -46.79 -24.18 25.16
CA VAL A 585 -48.17 -24.65 25.08
C VAL A 585 -48.51 -25.54 26.27
N GLU A 586 -47.67 -26.51 26.63
CA GLU A 586 -47.91 -27.40 27.78
C GLU A 586 -48.00 -26.64 29.11
N LYS A 587 -47.25 -25.54 29.26
CA LYS A 587 -47.20 -24.76 30.50
C LYS A 587 -48.28 -23.68 30.60
N ILE A 588 -48.69 -23.08 29.48
CA ILE A 588 -49.56 -21.90 29.42
C ILE A 588 -51.02 -22.26 29.13
N THR A 589 -51.29 -23.36 28.42
CA THR A 589 -52.66 -23.70 27.97
C THR A 589 -53.56 -24.17 29.10
N LYS A 590 -53.00 -24.75 30.16
CA LYS A 590 -53.78 -25.22 31.30
C LYS A 590 -54.15 -24.03 32.20
N PRO A 591 -55.44 -23.76 32.42
CA PRO A 591 -55.85 -22.74 33.38
C PRO A 591 -55.35 -23.14 34.78
N ARG A 592 -54.69 -22.22 35.46
CA ARG A 592 -54.18 -22.41 36.83
C ARG A 592 -54.92 -21.48 37.76
N ARG A 593 -55.20 -21.95 38.98
CA ARG A 593 -55.71 -21.07 40.03
C ARG A 593 -54.58 -20.17 40.52
N SER A 594 -54.87 -18.88 40.60
CA SER A 594 -54.01 -17.89 41.25
C SER A 594 -54.74 -17.35 42.48
N LEU A 595 -54.04 -17.31 43.60
CA LEU A 595 -54.59 -16.88 44.90
C LEU A 595 -53.69 -15.81 45.49
N GLY A 596 -54.29 -14.75 46.03
CA GLY A 596 -53.60 -13.76 46.88
C GLY A 596 -53.99 -14.00 48.33
N VAL A 597 -53.01 -14.26 49.21
CA VAL A 597 -53.25 -14.57 50.61
C VAL A 597 -52.48 -13.59 51.48
N GLN A 598 -53.17 -12.83 52.31
CA GLN A 598 -52.54 -11.96 53.29
C GLN A 598 -52.28 -12.76 54.58
N VAL A 599 -51.02 -12.80 55.00
CA VAL A 599 -50.53 -13.50 56.19
C VAL A 599 -49.71 -12.56 57.06
N PHE A 600 -49.47 -12.98 58.30
CA PHE A 600 -48.43 -12.35 59.12
C PHE A 600 -47.06 -12.51 58.44
N SER A 601 -46.16 -11.55 58.64
CA SER A 601 -44.84 -11.59 58.03
C SER A 601 -44.03 -12.80 58.51
N ILE A 602 -43.84 -13.78 57.63
CA ILE A 602 -43.05 -14.99 57.88
C ILE A 602 -41.73 -14.86 57.09
N PRO A 603 -40.60 -14.55 57.75
CA PRO A 603 -39.33 -14.29 57.06
C PRO A 603 -38.71 -15.54 56.41
N THR A 604 -39.23 -16.73 56.67
CA THR A 604 -38.72 -17.99 56.12
C THR A 604 -39.32 -18.34 54.76
N ILE A 605 -40.41 -17.68 54.33
CA ILE A 605 -41.04 -17.94 53.03
C ILE A 605 -40.33 -17.11 51.95
N GLN A 606 -39.92 -17.76 50.87
CA GLN A 606 -39.22 -17.17 49.74
C GLN A 606 -39.96 -17.41 48.42
N LEU A 607 -39.55 -16.64 47.40
CA LEU A 607 -40.00 -16.87 46.02
C LEU A 607 -39.58 -18.26 45.55
N GLY A 608 -40.52 -19.03 45.01
CA GLY A 608 -40.30 -20.40 44.58
C GLY A 608 -40.66 -21.47 45.59
N ASP A 609 -40.99 -21.10 46.85
CA ASP A 609 -41.44 -22.07 47.84
C ASP A 609 -42.77 -22.70 47.44
N ILE A 610 -42.90 -24.00 47.73
CA ILE A 610 -44.13 -24.76 47.52
C ILE A 610 -44.92 -24.80 48.82
N VAL A 611 -46.13 -24.24 48.80
CA VAL A 611 -47.03 -24.17 49.94
C VAL A 611 -48.35 -24.88 49.65
N SER A 612 -48.93 -25.49 50.68
CA SER A 612 -50.30 -26.00 50.67
C SER A 612 -51.17 -25.06 51.48
N LEU A 613 -52.41 -24.83 51.05
CA LEU A 613 -53.35 -23.96 51.74
C LEU A 613 -54.54 -24.77 52.25
N ASP A 614 -54.68 -24.85 53.57
CA ASP A 614 -55.84 -25.46 54.23
C ASP A 614 -56.71 -24.34 54.82
N TYR A 615 -57.70 -23.91 54.05
CA TYR A 615 -58.70 -22.92 54.48
C TYR A 615 -60.10 -23.50 54.32
N LYS A 616 -60.71 -23.87 55.46
CA LYS A 616 -62.03 -24.48 55.55
C LYS A 616 -62.99 -23.58 56.31
N GLU A 617 -64.18 -23.41 55.77
CA GLU A 617 -65.31 -22.77 56.43
C GLU A 617 -66.51 -23.73 56.35
N ASN A 618 -67.15 -24.02 57.49
CA ASN A 618 -68.27 -24.99 57.56
C ASN A 618 -67.96 -26.36 56.92
N ASN A 619 -66.73 -26.89 57.10
CA ASN A 619 -66.22 -28.13 56.48
C ASN A 619 -66.15 -28.13 54.93
N ILE A 620 -66.25 -26.97 54.29
CA ILE A 620 -66.05 -26.82 52.85
C ILE A 620 -64.73 -26.09 52.62
N SER A 621 -63.88 -26.66 51.75
CA SER A 621 -62.63 -26.00 51.33
C SER A 621 -62.94 -24.80 50.45
N MET A 622 -62.64 -23.61 50.94
CA MET A 622 -63.04 -22.35 50.30
C MET A 622 -62.04 -21.86 49.23
N ALA A 623 -60.78 -22.29 49.32
CA ALA A 623 -59.72 -21.84 48.40
C ALA A 623 -59.29 -22.94 47.40
N SER A 624 -58.95 -24.13 47.90
CA SER A 624 -58.54 -25.29 47.10
C SER A 624 -58.63 -26.58 47.90
N ASP A 625 -58.52 -27.72 47.21
CA ASP A 625 -58.25 -29.00 47.88
C ASP A 625 -56.94 -28.87 48.69
N PRO A 626 -56.89 -29.33 49.96
CA PRO A 626 -55.67 -29.28 50.77
C PRO A 626 -54.47 -30.01 50.15
N ASN A 627 -54.71 -30.95 49.22
CA ASN A 627 -53.65 -31.65 48.47
C ASN A 627 -53.07 -30.81 47.32
N ASN A 628 -53.71 -29.70 46.94
CA ASN A 628 -53.19 -28.84 45.89
C ASN A 628 -51.98 -28.07 46.39
N ARG A 629 -50.95 -28.04 45.55
CA ARG A 629 -49.69 -27.36 45.83
C ARG A 629 -49.63 -26.06 45.05
N PHE A 630 -49.12 -25.02 45.69
CA PHE A 630 -48.96 -23.71 45.08
C PHE A 630 -47.52 -23.26 45.20
N VAL A 631 -47.01 -22.59 44.16
CA VAL A 631 -45.71 -21.92 44.20
C VAL A 631 -45.91 -20.45 44.50
N VAL A 632 -45.09 -19.91 45.41
CA VAL A 632 -45.03 -18.47 45.69
C VAL A 632 -44.30 -17.78 44.54
N TYR A 633 -45.00 -16.99 43.74
CA TYR A 633 -44.40 -16.29 42.58
C TYR A 633 -44.20 -14.79 42.80
N ASN A 634 -44.89 -14.21 43.78
CA ASN A 634 -44.67 -12.83 44.22
C ASN A 634 -44.97 -12.69 45.71
N ILE A 635 -44.27 -11.78 46.37
CA ILE A 635 -44.43 -11.47 47.80
C ILE A 635 -44.44 -9.94 47.93
N GLU A 636 -45.49 -9.41 48.54
CA GLU A 636 -45.58 -7.99 48.90
C GLU A 636 -45.52 -7.83 50.41
N PHE A 637 -44.61 -6.98 50.88
CA PHE A 637 -44.50 -6.62 52.29
C PHE A 637 -45.09 -5.24 52.52
N SER A 638 -45.88 -5.10 53.57
CA SER A 638 -46.38 -3.79 54.01
C SER A 638 -46.29 -3.64 55.53
N ARG A 639 -46.30 -2.41 56.01
CA ARG A 639 -46.28 -2.09 57.45
C ARG A 639 -47.33 -1.03 57.75
N SER A 640 -48.24 -1.32 58.66
CA SER A 640 -49.21 -0.36 59.20
C SER A 640 -48.92 -0.08 60.69
N SER A 641 -49.74 0.75 61.33
CA SER A 641 -49.77 0.93 62.78
C SER A 641 -50.03 -0.36 63.56
N ASP A 642 -50.64 -1.36 62.91
CA ASP A 642 -51.03 -2.64 63.52
C ASP A 642 -49.94 -3.73 63.38
N GLY A 643 -48.86 -3.45 62.65
CA GLY A 643 -47.72 -4.34 62.48
C GLY A 643 -47.32 -4.59 61.02
N PRO A 644 -46.33 -5.47 60.78
CA PRO A 644 -45.95 -5.90 59.44
C PRO A 644 -46.92 -6.96 58.89
N SER A 645 -47.33 -6.82 57.63
CA SER A 645 -48.13 -7.81 56.90
C SER A 645 -47.44 -8.24 55.61
N MET A 646 -47.74 -9.46 55.16
CA MET A 646 -47.13 -10.07 53.98
C MET A 646 -48.24 -10.65 53.11
N THR A 647 -48.33 -10.22 51.86
CA THR A 647 -49.26 -10.78 50.88
C THR A 647 -48.49 -11.73 49.96
N LEU A 648 -48.86 -13.01 50.00
CA LEU A 648 -48.33 -14.05 49.14
C LEU A 648 -49.20 -14.19 47.90
N PHE A 649 -48.60 -14.09 46.73
CA PHE A 649 -49.26 -14.46 45.48
C PHE A 649 -48.82 -15.86 45.08
N LEU A 650 -49.82 -16.73 44.98
CA LEU A 650 -49.68 -18.16 44.82
C LEU A 650 -50.19 -18.56 43.43
N SER A 651 -49.46 -19.43 42.74
CA SER A 651 -49.91 -20.07 41.50
C SER A 651 -49.95 -21.58 41.69
N GLU A 652 -51.03 -22.22 41.26
CA GLU A 652 -51.19 -23.67 41.33
C GLU A 652 -50.09 -24.41 40.54
N VAL A 653 -49.60 -25.51 41.11
CA VAL A 653 -48.60 -26.40 40.52
C VAL A 653 -49.26 -27.74 40.25
N VAL A 654 -49.34 -28.10 38.96
CA VAL A 654 -49.94 -29.35 38.45
C VAL A 654 -48.87 -30.34 38.06
#